data_AF-A0A971QG11-F1
#
_entry.id   AF-A0A971QG11-F1
#
_cell.length_a   1.000
_cell.length_b   1.000
_cell.length_c   1.000
_cell.angle_alpha   90.00
_cell.angle_beta   90.00
_cell.angle_gamma   90.00
#
_symmetry.space_group_name_H-M   'P 1'
#
loop_
_entity.id
_entity.type
_entity.pdbx_description
1 polymer ?
#
loop_
_entity_poly.entity_id
_entity_poly.type
_entity_poly.pdbx_seq_one_letter_code
_entity_poly.pdbx_strand_id
1 'polypeptide(L)'
;MRLIYRIFRGLPFLILAGCALDWQGSAARVQTWALPDHAILFPDATLEPENEIFSDGERIIRLSAAVNEVVAFQLALRGDRSASIWGISVDDLRQGEETIPAERVSLFRQLPIEANDYPTWYLRLTPRLREPREFPDILVPLYAPQGVLPIDLQPGRTETVWADIHVPPGAKPGLYRSQVHVVMSSGPPQVLNLVLEVEPFALPATRHLASLVGLDTGQILRHHLEVDGRPFAPTRLSFDDPAYARAAAVLDAAVQVLHLHRCDPILSDVQPRRQVSALGELELDWADYERLVAGLLDGTIFEDRTPVTAWPMPITHHEPPPGAYGGASSAGYERMLVEYLRQCVLRFLERGWLDRHFVWLPTAWSAQGDCYSQFERLGRLLRLSDTRLRAVCTLPPQSMGPYGCRQDSFRDVSEFAAIWAPPVSLTDRTELAQQRTAGRQTWLNPDRPPFAGSRSVLAPATHMRSLPWQAYRFGCTGLLLDAVNAWPEDGVPRVAGSEQCLIWPGKAYGLDSPVPSARLKRLRRGLQDYEYLWLLERNRRPAIAAVIAEDLFPFGGTGCYGEHFLDGRPNGWVANPGAWALARRLMARELTLAIADTDTGPRGDEGTQFRQQIEWARLARAVRNVRLEPEGLRIPAGQALVGGAVTVEAAVSVFNETPQAVEGRLTLAEAPEGWAGPEPGLALERLNPARRTRRVMPLKAASITPNMDGLVPLRLGLEWGEEQVYADGRLCLVISQPLARPIAVDGRLDEWPLGAGNVAGDFVLVGALDVPKEGRASADRPSQRTSVFVTHDAEALYLGFYCADDHLTERQVTWDNRVRYDELWPTGDDLVEVVLDPTGRAAGPGALLHVVVKANGAVLTERGVACLADVAPHAHWPAGVIAAVDDRSHPDRWTVEIRIPLSALDSPEAMMGVNFARFMPRLGEYSSWSGARRHLYSPVTLGNLHLPSNARP
;
A
#
# COMPACT_ATOMS: atom_id res chain seq x y z
N MET A 1 -20.70 -50.19 55.31
CA MET A 1 -21.87 -51.09 55.41
C MET A 1 -21.71 -52.20 54.38
N ARG A 2 -21.04 -53.30 54.80
CA ARG A 2 -21.53 -54.71 54.88
C ARG A 2 -21.72 -55.37 53.49
N LEU A 3 -21.21 -56.56 53.12
CA LEU A 3 -20.44 -57.69 53.70
C LEU A 3 -20.21 -58.64 52.46
N ILE A 4 -19.01 -59.08 52.04
CA ILE A 4 -18.22 -60.28 52.47
C ILE A 4 -18.57 -61.63 51.80
N TYR A 5 -17.53 -62.20 51.14
CA TYR A 5 -17.14 -63.63 50.96
C TYR A 5 -17.98 -64.52 49.99
N ARG A 6 -17.41 -65.43 49.17
CA ARG A 6 -16.46 -66.52 49.52
C ARG A 6 -15.75 -67.17 48.30
N ILE A 7 -14.67 -67.89 48.61
CA ILE A 7 -13.64 -68.56 47.79
C ILE A 7 -14.05 -70.00 47.38
N PHE A 8 -13.66 -70.50 46.19
CA PHE A 8 -12.81 -71.71 46.01
C PHE A 8 -12.35 -72.02 44.56
N ARG A 9 -11.05 -72.37 44.50
CA ARG A 9 -10.11 -72.83 43.46
C ARG A 9 -10.58 -73.87 42.41
N GLY A 10 -9.97 -73.77 41.21
CA GLY A 10 -9.64 -74.87 40.28
C GLY A 10 -8.54 -74.46 39.29
N LEU A 11 -7.40 -75.19 39.29
CA LEU A 11 -6.15 -75.03 38.50
C LEU A 11 -6.29 -75.43 36.99
N PRO A 12 -5.24 -75.36 36.13
CA PRO A 12 -4.44 -74.21 35.64
C PRO A 12 -4.36 -74.22 34.07
N PHE A 13 -3.75 -73.22 33.42
CA PHE A 13 -2.77 -73.41 32.33
C PHE A 13 -2.38 -72.10 31.60
N LEU A 14 -1.06 -71.92 31.50
CA LEU A 14 -0.25 -71.23 30.49
C LEU A 14 -0.32 -69.70 30.32
N ILE A 15 0.84 -69.14 30.64
CA ILE A 15 1.38 -67.79 30.48
C ILE A 15 1.36 -67.34 29.00
N LEU A 16 0.86 -66.13 28.76
CA LEU A 16 1.36 -65.22 27.73
C LEU A 16 1.48 -63.82 28.36
N ALA A 17 2.72 -63.36 28.48
CA ALA A 17 3.05 -62.00 28.87
C ALA A 17 2.72 -61.03 27.72
N GLY A 18 2.10 -59.89 28.04
CA GLY A 18 1.76 -58.88 27.05
C GLY A 18 1.26 -57.59 27.69
N CYS A 19 2.22 -56.74 28.04
CA CYS A 19 2.19 -55.27 28.17
C CYS A 19 0.88 -54.58 28.58
N ALA A 20 0.93 -53.97 29.76
CA ALA A 20 0.03 -52.91 30.19
C ALA A 20 -0.05 -51.81 29.11
N LEU A 21 -1.26 -51.52 28.64
CA LEU A 21 -1.55 -50.27 27.97
C LEU A 21 -1.48 -49.16 29.02
N ASP A 22 -0.43 -48.35 28.97
CA ASP A 22 -0.43 -47.02 29.54
C ASP A 22 -1.50 -46.19 28.82
N TRP A 23 -2.63 -45.99 29.50
CA TRP A 23 -3.64 -45.01 29.13
C TRP A 23 -3.17 -43.62 29.61
N GLN A 24 -2.03 -43.16 29.11
CA GLN A 24 -1.65 -41.74 29.16
C GLN A 24 -2.23 -41.08 27.92
N GLY A 25 -3.35 -40.37 28.10
CA GLY A 25 -3.82 -39.43 27.08
C GLY A 25 -2.70 -38.44 26.78
N SER A 26 -2.11 -38.53 25.59
CA SER A 26 -1.10 -37.58 25.10
C SER A 26 -1.66 -36.16 25.25
N ALA A 27 -1.00 -35.31 26.04
CA ALA A 27 -1.38 -33.90 26.21
C ALA A 27 -1.29 -33.15 24.87
N ALA A 28 -2.19 -32.17 24.63
CA ALA A 28 -2.16 -31.36 23.42
C ALA A 28 -0.76 -30.75 23.21
N ARG A 29 -0.17 -30.97 22.03
CA ARG A 29 1.16 -30.45 21.74
C ARG A 29 0.98 -29.04 21.19
N VAL A 30 1.34 -28.05 22.00
CA VAL A 30 1.35 -26.64 21.59
C VAL A 30 2.75 -26.27 21.11
N GLN A 31 2.84 -25.75 19.89
CA GLN A 31 4.04 -25.17 19.32
C GLN A 31 4.06 -23.67 19.67
N THR A 32 5.22 -23.18 20.09
CA THR A 32 5.46 -21.77 20.40
C THR A 32 6.74 -21.30 19.73
N TRP A 33 6.67 -20.23 18.93
CA TRP A 33 7.82 -19.66 18.25
C TRP A 33 7.69 -18.15 18.10
N ALA A 34 8.82 -17.47 17.96
CA ALA A 34 8.86 -16.01 17.81
C ALA A 34 9.12 -15.60 16.37
N LEU A 35 8.54 -14.47 15.97
CA LEU A 35 8.72 -13.85 14.64
C LEU A 35 8.99 -12.36 14.79
N PRO A 36 9.69 -11.74 13.83
CA PRO A 36 9.91 -10.31 13.84
C PRO A 36 8.58 -9.51 13.74
N ASP A 37 8.60 -8.27 14.20
CA ASP A 37 7.47 -7.32 14.21
C ASP A 37 6.89 -7.00 12.81
N HIS A 38 7.68 -7.23 11.77
CA HIS A 38 7.25 -7.02 10.39
C HIS A 38 6.58 -8.25 9.77
N ALA A 39 6.59 -9.42 10.41
CA ALA A 39 5.88 -10.59 9.89
C ALA A 39 4.35 -10.35 9.90
N ILE A 40 3.65 -10.87 8.90
CA ILE A 40 2.18 -10.96 8.89
C ILE A 40 1.85 -12.44 9.04
N LEU A 41 1.27 -12.81 10.18
CA LEU A 41 0.87 -14.19 10.45
C LEU A 41 -0.61 -14.40 10.18
N PHE A 42 -0.89 -15.22 9.19
CA PHE A 42 -2.24 -15.70 8.95
C PHE A 42 -2.55 -16.92 9.86
N PRO A 43 -3.84 -17.20 10.13
CA PRO A 43 -4.24 -18.29 11.02
C PRO A 43 -3.74 -19.69 10.61
N ASP A 44 -3.42 -19.89 9.34
CA ASP A 44 -2.88 -21.13 8.78
C ASP A 44 -1.35 -21.26 8.92
N ALA A 45 -0.66 -20.22 9.38
CA ALA A 45 0.79 -20.21 9.53
C ALA A 45 1.31 -21.38 10.37
N THR A 46 2.38 -22.01 9.93
CA THR A 46 3.05 -23.12 10.63
C THR A 46 4.34 -22.66 11.30
N LEU A 47 4.91 -23.53 12.14
CA LEU A 47 6.18 -23.28 12.82
C LEU A 47 7.28 -22.88 11.82
N GLU A 48 7.85 -21.70 12.03
CA GLU A 48 9.10 -21.27 11.40
C GLU A 48 10.24 -21.54 12.41
N PRO A 49 11.03 -22.62 12.23
CA PRO A 49 11.97 -23.07 13.25
C PRO A 49 13.17 -22.13 13.43
N GLU A 50 13.56 -21.40 12.38
CA GLU A 50 14.71 -20.51 12.38
C GLU A 50 14.37 -19.26 11.58
N ASN A 51 14.61 -18.09 12.16
CA ASN A 51 14.50 -16.79 11.49
C ASN A 51 15.50 -15.79 12.07
N GLU A 52 15.42 -14.52 11.65
CA GLU A 52 16.39 -13.50 12.04
C GLU A 52 16.42 -13.16 13.54
N ILE A 53 15.36 -13.48 14.30
CA ILE A 53 15.29 -13.25 15.74
C ILE A 53 15.09 -14.52 16.56
N PHE A 54 14.79 -15.68 15.95
CA PHE A 54 14.37 -16.88 16.67
C PHE A 54 15.09 -18.13 16.22
N SER A 55 15.48 -18.97 17.19
CA SER A 55 15.91 -20.36 16.96
C SER A 55 15.11 -21.30 17.84
N ASP A 56 14.40 -22.25 17.23
CA ASP A 56 13.65 -23.30 17.93
C ASP A 56 14.59 -24.31 18.57
N GLY A 57 15.70 -24.64 17.89
CA GLY A 57 16.70 -25.58 18.41
C GLY A 57 17.34 -25.10 19.72
N GLU A 58 17.53 -23.79 19.87
CA GLU A 58 18.07 -23.16 21.07
C GLU A 58 16.98 -22.57 22.00
N ARG A 59 15.72 -22.59 21.56
CA ARG A 59 14.56 -21.99 22.25
C ARG A 59 14.83 -20.54 22.68
N ILE A 60 15.34 -19.72 21.76
CA ILE A 60 15.84 -18.37 22.07
C ILE A 60 15.35 -17.32 21.08
N ILE A 61 15.00 -16.15 21.62
CA ILE A 61 14.64 -14.91 20.93
C ILE A 61 15.81 -13.93 21.10
N ARG A 62 16.25 -13.31 20.01
CA ARG A 62 17.38 -12.38 19.95
C ARG A 62 16.94 -11.06 19.35
N LEU A 63 17.06 -9.99 20.13
CA LEU A 63 16.71 -8.63 19.73
C LEU A 63 17.89 -7.69 19.98
N SER A 64 17.93 -6.57 19.26
CA SER A 64 18.84 -5.45 19.49
C SER A 64 18.07 -4.14 19.48
N ALA A 65 18.44 -3.22 20.36
CA ALA A 65 17.77 -1.94 20.56
C ALA A 65 18.77 -0.86 20.99
N ALA A 66 18.55 0.38 20.56
CA ALA A 66 19.18 1.54 21.18
C ALA A 66 18.56 1.83 22.56
N VAL A 67 19.26 2.64 23.37
CA VAL A 67 18.67 3.21 24.59
C VAL A 67 17.52 4.13 24.20
N ASN A 68 16.43 4.16 24.98
CA ASN A 68 15.21 4.92 24.68
C ASN A 68 14.50 4.48 23.39
N GLU A 69 14.68 3.22 22.99
CA GLU A 69 14.01 2.59 21.84
C GLU A 69 12.93 1.61 22.31
N VAL A 70 11.84 1.49 21.55
CA VAL A 70 10.91 0.36 21.66
C VAL A 70 11.19 -0.65 20.53
N VAL A 71 11.50 -1.88 20.90
CA VAL A 71 11.62 -3.02 19.95
C VAL A 71 10.49 -4.00 20.17
N ALA A 72 10.17 -4.80 19.16
CA ALA A 72 9.04 -5.70 19.22
C ALA A 72 9.32 -7.06 18.57
N PHE A 73 8.54 -8.05 18.99
CA PHE A 73 8.43 -9.37 18.36
C PHE A 73 7.01 -9.90 18.50
N GLN A 74 6.68 -10.94 17.74
CA GLN A 74 5.43 -11.67 17.81
C GLN A 74 5.69 -13.07 18.36
N LEU A 75 4.85 -13.55 19.26
CA LEU A 75 4.83 -14.91 19.77
C LEU A 75 3.64 -15.66 19.15
N ALA A 76 3.92 -16.64 18.31
CA ALA A 76 2.92 -17.48 17.67
C ALA A 76 2.65 -18.75 18.49
N LEU A 77 1.37 -19.11 18.60
CA LEU A 77 0.86 -20.19 19.43
C LEU A 77 -0.03 -21.09 18.56
N ARG A 78 0.32 -22.37 18.39
CA ARG A 78 -0.44 -23.31 17.55
C ARG A 78 -0.60 -24.65 18.24
N GLY A 79 -1.84 -25.12 18.37
CA GLY A 79 -2.15 -26.45 18.92
C GLY A 79 -2.38 -27.48 17.81
N ASP A 80 -1.87 -28.71 17.99
CA ASP A 80 -2.29 -29.86 17.18
C ASP A 80 -3.71 -30.32 17.50
N ARG A 81 -4.20 -29.96 18.68
CA ARG A 81 -5.53 -30.18 19.24
C ARG A 81 -5.96 -28.94 20.02
N SER A 82 -7.21 -28.91 20.45
CA SER A 82 -7.72 -27.84 21.31
C SER A 82 -6.90 -27.74 22.59
N ALA A 83 -6.45 -26.53 22.89
CA ALA A 83 -5.69 -26.20 24.10
C ALA A 83 -5.98 -24.75 24.50
N SER A 84 -5.79 -24.39 25.77
CA SER A 84 -6.03 -23.03 26.25
C SER A 84 -4.77 -22.46 26.91
N ILE A 85 -4.41 -21.23 26.54
CA ILE A 85 -3.32 -20.46 27.14
C ILE A 85 -3.91 -19.57 28.23
N TRP A 86 -3.48 -19.74 29.47
CA TRP A 86 -4.02 -19.04 30.64
C TRP A 86 -3.18 -17.82 31.03
N GLY A 87 -1.94 -17.75 30.59
CA GLY A 87 -1.08 -16.61 30.87
C GLY A 87 0.17 -16.60 30.01
N ILE A 88 0.65 -15.39 29.72
CA ILE A 88 1.95 -15.17 29.10
C ILE A 88 2.62 -14.05 29.88
N SER A 89 3.87 -14.26 30.29
CA SER A 89 4.63 -13.29 31.07
C SER A 89 6.09 -13.28 30.65
N VAL A 90 6.79 -12.19 30.99
CA VAL A 90 8.22 -12.03 30.75
C VAL A 90 8.88 -11.66 32.07
N ASP A 91 10.02 -12.27 32.37
CA ASP A 91 10.80 -11.92 33.56
C ASP A 91 11.54 -10.59 33.37
N ASP A 92 12.04 -10.01 34.46
CA ASP A 92 12.97 -8.89 34.38
C ASP A 92 14.14 -9.21 33.43
N LEU A 93 14.50 -8.26 32.57
CA LEU A 93 15.68 -8.39 31.73
C LEU A 93 16.90 -7.98 32.56
N ARG A 94 17.88 -8.87 32.70
CA ARG A 94 19.03 -8.68 33.60
C ARG A 94 20.38 -8.71 32.89
N GLN A 95 21.25 -7.77 33.26
CA GLN A 95 22.66 -7.70 32.88
C GLN A 95 23.50 -7.46 34.15
N GLY A 96 23.99 -8.53 34.79
CA GLY A 96 24.66 -8.40 36.09
C GLY A 96 23.69 -7.81 37.13
N GLU A 97 24.05 -6.66 37.72
CA GLU A 97 23.18 -5.92 38.65
C GLU A 97 22.18 -4.98 37.94
N GLU A 98 22.41 -4.68 36.66
CA GLU A 98 21.53 -3.80 35.89
C GLU A 98 20.24 -4.54 35.49
N THR A 99 19.09 -3.86 35.62
CA THR A 99 17.77 -4.46 35.38
C THR A 99 16.89 -3.53 34.53
N ILE A 100 16.30 -4.07 33.48
CA ILE A 100 15.12 -3.48 32.82
C ILE A 100 13.90 -4.27 33.34
N PRO A 101 13.02 -3.62 34.12
CA PRO A 101 11.93 -4.33 34.79
C PRO A 101 10.92 -4.87 33.78
N ALA A 102 10.28 -6.00 34.11
CA ALA A 102 9.25 -6.63 33.28
C ALA A 102 8.09 -5.68 32.91
N GLU A 103 7.81 -4.66 33.72
CA GLU A 103 6.82 -3.60 33.46
C GLU A 103 7.11 -2.78 32.18
N ARG A 104 8.36 -2.82 31.68
CA ARG A 104 8.74 -2.22 30.40
C ARG A 104 8.39 -3.11 29.20
N VAL A 105 7.82 -4.29 29.45
CA VAL A 105 7.32 -5.22 28.43
C VAL A 105 5.80 -5.15 28.39
N SER A 106 5.25 -4.77 27.23
CA SER A 106 3.80 -4.74 27.00
C SER A 106 3.41 -5.89 26.08
N LEU A 107 2.45 -6.72 26.51
CA LEU A 107 1.94 -7.86 25.75
C LEU A 107 0.52 -7.60 25.27
N PHE A 108 0.25 -7.91 24.01
CA PHE A 108 -1.05 -7.70 23.37
C PHE A 108 -1.50 -8.97 22.65
N ARG A 109 -2.73 -9.42 22.87
CA ARG A 109 -3.36 -10.38 21.95
C ARG A 109 -3.62 -9.68 20.62
N GLN A 110 -3.18 -10.28 19.53
CA GLN A 110 -3.41 -9.76 18.19
C GLN A 110 -4.64 -10.42 17.59
N LEU A 111 -5.69 -9.62 17.37
CA LEU A 111 -6.96 -10.08 16.81
C LEU A 111 -7.08 -9.69 15.33
N PRO A 112 -7.72 -10.55 14.50
CA PRO A 112 -7.84 -10.31 13.07
C PRO A 112 -9.02 -9.40 12.70
N ILE A 113 -8.95 -8.85 11.49
CA ILE A 113 -10.05 -8.22 10.75
C ILE A 113 -10.30 -9.02 9.49
N GLU A 114 -11.56 -9.40 9.24
CA GLU A 114 -11.94 -10.15 8.04
C GLU A 114 -11.93 -9.26 6.79
N ALA A 115 -11.36 -9.80 5.71
CA ALA A 115 -11.23 -9.17 4.41
C ALA A 115 -11.78 -10.09 3.31
N ASN A 116 -12.85 -9.66 2.66
CA ASN A 116 -13.48 -10.37 1.55
C ASN A 116 -13.44 -9.58 0.23
N ASP A 117 -13.13 -8.28 0.31
CA ASP A 117 -12.99 -7.41 -0.84
C ASP A 117 -11.66 -6.66 -0.76
N TYR A 118 -11.10 -6.38 -1.92
CA TYR A 118 -9.73 -5.89 -2.07
C TYR A 118 -9.68 -4.81 -3.16
N PRO A 119 -9.05 -3.65 -2.89
CA PRO A 119 -8.86 -2.60 -3.88
C PRO A 119 -7.91 -3.06 -4.99
N THR A 120 -7.97 -2.39 -6.14
CA THR A 120 -7.19 -2.78 -7.33
C THR A 120 -5.69 -2.73 -7.06
N TRP A 121 -5.19 -1.75 -6.31
CA TRP A 121 -3.79 -1.69 -5.92
C TRP A 121 -3.34 -2.94 -5.15
N TYR A 122 -4.18 -3.54 -4.30
CA TYR A 122 -3.81 -4.75 -3.56
C TYR A 122 -3.66 -5.93 -4.52
N LEU A 123 -4.64 -6.11 -5.40
CA LEU A 123 -4.66 -7.22 -6.37
C LEU A 123 -3.54 -7.07 -7.41
N ARG A 124 -3.16 -5.84 -7.76
CA ARG A 124 -2.08 -5.54 -8.70
C ARG A 124 -0.70 -5.67 -8.05
N LEU A 125 -0.53 -5.17 -6.83
CA LEU A 125 0.78 -4.94 -6.21
C LEU A 125 1.20 -5.97 -5.16
N THR A 126 0.34 -6.94 -4.84
CA THR A 126 0.67 -8.05 -3.93
C THR A 126 0.66 -9.39 -4.66
N PRO A 127 1.39 -10.40 -4.19
CA PRO A 127 1.39 -11.74 -4.78
C PRO A 127 0.09 -12.52 -4.50
N ARG A 128 -0.89 -11.90 -3.83
CA ARG A 128 -2.10 -12.55 -3.34
C ARG A 128 -3.30 -12.24 -4.24
N LEU A 129 -4.19 -13.23 -4.38
CA LEU A 129 -5.46 -13.10 -5.09
C LEU A 129 -6.59 -12.68 -4.14
N ARG A 130 -7.76 -12.37 -4.70
CA ARG A 130 -8.99 -12.15 -3.94
C ARG A 130 -9.47 -13.46 -3.30
N GLU A 131 -9.30 -13.56 -2.00
CA GLU A 131 -9.79 -14.67 -1.18
C GLU A 131 -10.16 -14.13 0.21
N PRO A 132 -11.17 -14.67 0.90
CA PRO A 132 -11.41 -14.37 2.30
C PRO A 132 -10.15 -14.56 3.15
N ARG A 133 -9.72 -13.53 3.89
CA ARG A 133 -8.57 -13.61 4.80
C ARG A 133 -8.81 -12.84 6.09
N GLU A 134 -8.07 -13.24 7.11
CA GLU A 134 -8.08 -12.63 8.44
C GLU A 134 -6.75 -11.88 8.65
N PHE A 135 -6.79 -10.54 8.59
CA PHE A 135 -5.59 -9.71 8.76
C PHE A 135 -5.37 -9.35 10.23
N PRO A 136 -4.24 -9.75 10.84
CA PRO A 136 -3.98 -9.55 12.27
C PRO A 136 -3.57 -8.10 12.58
N ASP A 137 -4.50 -7.27 13.06
CA ASP A 137 -4.24 -5.83 13.21
C ASP A 137 -4.60 -5.25 14.57
N ILE A 138 -5.61 -5.76 15.27
CA ILE A 138 -6.07 -5.18 16.55
C ILE A 138 -5.19 -5.71 17.68
N LEU A 139 -4.53 -4.83 18.44
CA LEU A 139 -3.63 -5.22 19.54
C LEU A 139 -4.26 -4.92 20.89
N VAL A 140 -4.94 -5.91 21.47
CA VAL A 140 -5.62 -5.78 22.77
C VAL A 140 -4.65 -6.16 23.90
N PRO A 141 -4.37 -5.28 24.88
CA PRO A 141 -3.46 -5.60 25.98
C PRO A 141 -3.89 -6.84 26.76
N LEU A 142 -2.97 -7.72 27.14
CA LEU A 142 -3.31 -8.97 27.86
C LEU A 142 -3.93 -8.75 29.26
N TYR A 143 -3.83 -7.54 29.82
CA TYR A 143 -4.53 -7.17 31.05
C TYR A 143 -6.00 -6.76 30.82
N ALA A 144 -6.47 -6.70 29.58
CA ALA A 144 -7.84 -6.31 29.28
C ALA A 144 -8.84 -7.27 29.96
N PRO A 145 -9.94 -6.76 30.54
CA PRO A 145 -10.89 -7.61 31.26
C PRO A 145 -11.58 -8.67 30.39
N GLN A 146 -11.68 -8.47 29.08
CA GLN A 146 -12.47 -9.32 28.17
C GLN A 146 -11.72 -9.60 26.87
N GLY A 147 -11.92 -10.79 26.30
CA GLY A 147 -11.48 -11.14 24.93
C GLY A 147 -9.99 -11.46 24.76
N VAL A 148 -9.17 -11.46 25.81
CA VAL A 148 -7.71 -11.67 25.72
C VAL A 148 -7.19 -12.97 26.31
N LEU A 149 -7.67 -13.37 27.49
CA LEU A 149 -7.30 -14.62 28.15
C LEU A 149 -8.58 -15.32 28.69
N PRO A 150 -8.62 -16.66 28.71
CA PRO A 150 -7.65 -17.56 28.09
C PRO A 150 -7.64 -17.42 26.55
N ILE A 151 -6.51 -17.72 25.91
CA ILE A 151 -6.44 -17.85 24.45
C ILE A 151 -6.75 -19.30 24.11
N ASP A 152 -7.93 -19.54 23.55
CA ASP A 152 -8.34 -20.88 23.10
C ASP A 152 -7.79 -21.18 21.70
N LEU A 153 -6.85 -22.12 21.64
CA LEU A 153 -6.24 -22.58 20.40
C LEU A 153 -7.16 -23.61 19.75
N GLN A 154 -7.58 -23.34 18.51
CA GLN A 154 -8.21 -24.34 17.67
C GLN A 154 -7.16 -25.23 16.99
N PRO A 155 -7.44 -26.53 16.77
CA PRO A 155 -6.51 -27.43 16.08
C PRO A 155 -6.10 -26.86 14.72
N GLY A 156 -4.79 -26.69 14.50
CA GLY A 156 -4.28 -26.19 13.22
C GLY A 156 -4.55 -24.72 12.93
N ARG A 157 -4.97 -23.93 13.93
CA ARG A 157 -5.04 -22.47 13.85
C ARG A 157 -3.96 -21.85 14.72
N THR A 158 -3.33 -20.80 14.23
CA THR A 158 -2.27 -20.04 14.92
C THR A 158 -2.85 -18.76 15.50
N GLU A 159 -2.65 -18.57 16.81
CA GLU A 159 -2.93 -17.33 17.53
C GLU A 159 -1.62 -16.57 17.74
N THR A 160 -1.68 -15.24 17.86
CA THR A 160 -0.48 -14.40 17.99
C THR A 160 -0.60 -13.44 19.17
N VAL A 161 0.51 -13.29 19.89
CA VAL A 161 0.71 -12.27 20.93
C VAL A 161 1.86 -11.37 20.52
N TRP A 162 1.60 -10.07 20.43
CA TRP A 162 2.59 -9.05 20.16
C TRP A 162 3.27 -8.63 21.46
N ALA A 163 4.59 -8.47 21.46
CA ALA A 163 5.37 -8.00 22.60
C ALA A 163 6.17 -6.76 22.21
N ASP A 164 5.96 -5.66 22.94
CA ASP A 164 6.78 -4.44 22.89
C ASP A 164 7.73 -4.43 24.10
N ILE A 165 9.01 -4.14 23.90
CA ILE A 165 10.00 -3.93 24.96
C ILE A 165 10.54 -2.51 24.83
N HIS A 166 10.28 -1.67 25.83
CA HIS A 166 10.83 -0.32 25.90
C HIS A 166 12.13 -0.32 26.69
N VAL A 167 13.26 -0.03 26.03
CA VAL A 167 14.54 0.20 26.71
C VAL A 167 14.54 1.60 27.30
N PRO A 168 14.49 1.76 28.64
CA PRO A 168 14.29 3.08 29.25
C PRO A 168 15.50 4.00 29.03
N PRO A 169 15.29 5.33 29.06
CA PRO A 169 16.38 6.28 29.17
C PRO A 169 17.32 5.91 30.34
N GLY A 170 18.63 5.92 30.09
CA GLY A 170 19.64 5.61 31.10
C GLY A 170 19.99 4.13 31.28
N ALA A 171 19.31 3.21 30.56
CA ALA A 171 19.73 1.81 30.49
C ALA A 171 21.21 1.70 30.07
N LYS A 172 21.94 0.76 30.68
CA LYS A 172 23.35 0.54 30.35
C LYS A 172 23.47 -0.30 29.08
N PRO A 173 24.44 -0.02 28.20
CA PRO A 173 24.69 -0.89 27.05
C PRO A 173 25.15 -2.29 27.47
N GLY A 174 24.75 -3.30 26.71
CA GLY A 174 25.16 -4.69 26.92
C GLY A 174 24.05 -5.73 26.71
N LEU A 175 24.34 -6.97 27.12
CA LEU A 175 23.47 -8.12 26.88
C LEU A 175 22.59 -8.42 28.10
N TYR A 176 21.31 -8.13 27.96
CA TYR A 176 20.29 -8.47 28.94
C TYR A 176 19.64 -9.83 28.61
N ARG A 177 19.36 -10.62 29.65
CA ARG A 177 18.70 -11.93 29.54
C ARG A 177 17.41 -11.97 30.33
N SER A 178 16.40 -12.62 29.78
CA SER A 178 15.08 -12.87 30.39
C SER A 178 14.50 -14.19 29.87
N GLN A 179 13.33 -14.56 30.38
CA GLN A 179 12.54 -15.69 29.92
C GLN A 179 11.09 -15.26 29.66
N VAL A 180 10.52 -15.75 28.57
CA VAL A 180 9.10 -15.65 28.24
C VAL A 180 8.44 -16.96 28.66
N HIS A 181 7.41 -16.87 29.49
CA HIS A 181 6.67 -18.00 30.01
C HIS A 181 5.29 -18.07 29.36
N VAL A 182 4.91 -19.25 28.87
CA VAL A 182 3.59 -19.54 28.31
C VAL A 182 2.90 -20.59 29.18
N VAL A 183 1.87 -20.17 29.91
CA VAL A 183 1.14 -21.00 30.86
C VAL A 183 -0.05 -21.64 30.17
N MET A 184 -0.04 -22.97 30.07
CA MET A 184 -1.13 -23.78 29.53
C MET A 184 -2.18 -24.11 30.60
N SER A 185 -3.39 -24.47 30.19
CA SER A 185 -4.43 -25.00 31.08
C SER A 185 -4.03 -26.31 31.77
N SER A 186 -3.12 -27.07 31.17
CA SER A 186 -2.59 -28.33 31.70
C SER A 186 -1.17 -28.58 31.22
N GLY A 187 -0.32 -29.14 32.08
CA GLY A 187 1.09 -29.39 31.78
C GLY A 187 2.02 -28.27 32.27
N PRO A 188 3.35 -28.47 32.20
CA PRO A 188 4.32 -27.45 32.59
C PRO A 188 4.26 -26.24 31.65
N PRO A 189 4.57 -25.02 32.14
CA PRO A 189 4.69 -23.86 31.27
C PRO A 189 5.81 -24.06 30.24
N GLN A 190 5.60 -23.54 29.03
CA GLN A 190 6.67 -23.48 28.04
C GLN A 190 7.52 -22.24 28.27
N VAL A 191 8.82 -22.38 28.09
CA VAL A 191 9.79 -21.30 28.27
C VAL A 191 10.51 -21.04 26.97
N LEU A 192 10.71 -19.75 26.68
CA LEU A 192 11.56 -19.23 25.61
C LEU A 192 12.57 -18.26 26.23
N ASN A 193 13.86 -18.45 25.95
CA ASN A 193 14.88 -17.51 26.38
C ASN A 193 14.77 -16.22 25.55
N LEU A 194 14.94 -15.07 26.18
CA LEU A 194 14.97 -13.76 25.52
C LEU A 194 16.32 -13.11 25.79
N VAL A 195 17.01 -12.71 24.72
CA VAL A 195 18.25 -11.94 24.77
C VAL A 195 18.02 -10.61 24.06
N LEU A 196 18.31 -9.52 24.77
CA LEU A 196 18.25 -8.16 24.26
C LEU A 196 19.64 -7.53 24.35
N GLU A 197 20.21 -7.17 23.20
CA GLU A 197 21.42 -6.36 23.11
C GLU A 197 21.04 -4.87 23.11
N VAL A 198 21.49 -4.14 24.13
CA VAL A 198 21.33 -2.69 24.23
C VAL A 198 22.58 -2.02 23.67
N GLU A 199 22.40 -1.27 22.58
CA GLU A 199 23.46 -0.57 21.86
C GLU A 199 24.01 0.64 22.65
N PRO A 200 25.28 1.07 22.41
CA PRO A 200 25.92 2.15 23.14
C PRO A 200 25.51 3.56 22.68
N PHE A 201 24.30 3.72 22.13
CA PHE A 201 23.73 5.00 21.74
C PHE A 201 22.24 5.07 22.11
N ALA A 202 21.72 6.30 22.23
CA ALA A 202 20.36 6.56 22.62
C ALA A 202 19.58 7.27 21.51
N LEU A 203 18.30 6.90 21.34
CA LEU A 203 17.38 7.68 20.52
C LEU A 203 16.92 8.93 21.27
N PRO A 204 16.82 10.08 20.59
CA PRO A 204 16.31 11.29 21.20
C PRO A 204 14.84 11.14 21.58
N ALA A 205 14.46 11.72 22.73
CA ALA A 205 13.06 11.87 23.13
C ALA A 205 12.34 12.88 22.21
N THR A 206 13.06 13.95 21.81
CA THR A 206 12.60 14.87 20.77
C THR A 206 12.49 14.15 19.43
N ARG A 207 11.48 14.53 18.65
CA ARG A 207 11.17 13.95 17.34
C ARG A 207 11.65 14.89 16.24
N HIS A 208 12.45 14.40 15.30
CA HIS A 208 12.96 15.21 14.19
C HIS A 208 12.06 15.19 12.94
N LEU A 209 11.10 14.26 12.90
CA LEU A 209 9.98 14.24 11.98
C LEU A 209 8.68 14.39 12.79
N ALA A 210 7.94 15.48 12.59
CA ALA A 210 6.64 15.68 13.21
C ALA A 210 5.64 14.66 12.63
N SER A 211 5.02 13.83 13.45
CA SER A 211 4.06 12.81 12.98
C SER A 211 2.66 13.20 13.41
N LEU A 212 2.06 14.12 12.66
CA LEU A 212 0.78 14.77 12.98
C LEU A 212 -0.37 13.81 12.73
N VAL A 213 -1.12 13.45 13.78
CA VAL A 213 -2.23 12.49 13.70
C VAL A 213 -3.55 13.13 14.15
N GLY A 214 -4.50 13.27 13.23
CA GLY A 214 -5.81 13.81 13.52
C GLY A 214 -6.69 12.83 14.29
N LEU A 215 -7.24 13.29 15.40
CA LEU A 215 -8.19 12.60 16.24
C LEU A 215 -9.55 13.30 16.21
N ASP A 216 -10.60 12.51 16.01
CA ASP A 216 -11.99 12.90 16.25
C ASP A 216 -12.35 12.56 17.70
N THR A 217 -12.48 13.59 18.55
CA THR A 217 -12.79 13.39 19.97
C THR A 217 -14.21 12.89 20.19
N GLY A 218 -15.17 13.33 19.38
CA GLY A 218 -16.56 12.87 19.42
C GLY A 218 -16.69 11.36 19.20
N GLN A 219 -15.94 10.81 18.24
CA GLN A 219 -15.88 9.37 17.97
C GLN A 219 -15.24 8.59 19.13
N ILE A 220 -14.15 9.09 19.72
CA ILE A 220 -13.55 8.44 20.90
C ILE A 220 -14.59 8.33 22.02
N LEU A 221 -15.26 9.44 22.36
CA LEU A 221 -16.22 9.47 23.45
C LEU A 221 -17.44 8.60 23.16
N ARG A 222 -17.99 8.65 21.94
CA ARG A 222 -19.13 7.83 21.51
C ARG A 222 -18.92 6.34 21.80
N HIS A 223 -17.71 5.85 21.53
CA HIS A 223 -17.40 4.42 21.61
C HIS A 223 -16.85 3.97 22.96
N HIS A 224 -16.59 4.86 23.91
CA HIS A 224 -16.01 4.51 25.23
C HIS A 224 -16.82 5.04 26.42
N LEU A 225 -17.69 6.03 26.21
CA LEU A 225 -18.41 6.68 27.29
C LEU A 225 -19.93 6.60 27.07
N GLU A 226 -20.64 6.19 28.11
CA GLU A 226 -22.09 6.24 28.19
C GLU A 226 -22.56 7.14 29.33
N VAL A 227 -23.62 7.88 29.05
CA VAL A 227 -24.37 8.71 29.99
C VAL A 227 -25.85 8.34 29.83
N ASP A 228 -26.51 7.98 30.93
CA ASP A 228 -27.91 7.54 30.95
C ASP A 228 -28.25 6.42 29.94
N GLY A 229 -27.31 5.48 29.77
CA GLY A 229 -27.44 4.33 28.85
C GLY A 229 -27.36 4.70 27.36
N ARG A 230 -26.83 5.88 27.01
CA ARG A 230 -26.64 6.31 25.63
C ARG A 230 -25.18 6.66 25.36
N PRO A 231 -24.67 6.42 24.14
CA PRO A 231 -23.35 6.89 23.71
C PRO A 231 -23.21 8.39 23.93
N PHE A 232 -22.13 8.80 24.61
CA PHE A 232 -21.85 10.19 24.90
C PHE A 232 -20.96 10.79 23.82
N ALA A 233 -21.50 11.72 23.02
CA ALA A 233 -20.78 12.42 21.96
C ALA A 233 -21.28 13.87 21.87
N PRO A 234 -20.87 14.73 22.82
CA PRO A 234 -21.37 16.10 22.85
C PRO A 234 -20.81 16.90 21.67
N THR A 235 -21.59 17.83 21.13
CA THR A 235 -21.11 18.78 20.10
C THR A 235 -19.97 19.65 20.64
N ARG A 236 -19.95 19.89 21.95
CA ARG A 236 -18.86 20.55 22.66
C ARG A 236 -18.74 20.00 24.07
N LEU A 237 -17.52 19.64 24.47
CA LEU A 237 -17.22 19.16 25.81
C LEU A 237 -16.99 20.35 26.76
N SER A 238 -17.99 20.65 27.60
CA SER A 238 -17.94 21.72 28.61
C SER A 238 -17.44 21.20 29.95
N PHE A 239 -16.64 21.97 30.68
CA PHE A 239 -16.22 21.61 32.04
C PHE A 239 -17.38 21.50 33.04
N ASP A 240 -18.50 22.17 32.76
CA ASP A 240 -19.74 22.07 33.54
C ASP A 240 -20.51 20.76 33.29
N ASP A 241 -20.12 19.98 32.28
CA ASP A 241 -20.73 18.68 32.00
C ASP A 241 -20.36 17.68 33.11
N PRO A 242 -21.34 17.02 33.78
CA PRO A 242 -21.05 16.01 34.79
C PRO A 242 -20.16 14.86 34.31
N ALA A 243 -20.17 14.58 32.99
CA ALA A 243 -19.34 13.55 32.38
C ALA A 243 -17.92 14.03 32.00
N TYR A 244 -17.60 15.32 32.16
CA TYR A 244 -16.33 15.93 31.72
C TYR A 244 -15.10 15.17 32.23
N ALA A 245 -15.03 14.86 33.53
CA ALA A 245 -13.86 14.20 34.10
C ALA A 245 -13.61 12.81 33.49
N ARG A 246 -14.70 12.07 33.21
CA ARG A 246 -14.62 10.76 32.55
C ARG A 246 -14.23 10.92 31.08
N ALA A 247 -14.82 11.90 30.38
CA ALA A 247 -14.50 12.21 29.00
C ALA A 247 -13.03 12.61 28.82
N ALA A 248 -12.53 13.50 29.66
CA ALA A 248 -11.12 13.92 29.67
C ALA A 248 -10.17 12.73 29.89
N ALA A 249 -10.48 11.83 30.83
CA ALA A 249 -9.66 10.64 31.08
C ALA A 249 -9.58 9.69 29.86
N VAL A 250 -10.70 9.50 29.14
CA VAL A 250 -10.73 8.70 27.90
C VAL A 250 -9.89 9.36 26.81
N LEU A 251 -10.02 10.68 26.64
CA LEU A 251 -9.24 11.44 25.64
C LEU A 251 -7.74 11.44 25.98
N ASP A 252 -7.39 11.64 27.26
CA ASP A 252 -6.02 11.55 27.76
C ASP A 252 -5.43 10.17 27.45
N ALA A 253 -6.16 9.08 27.71
CA ALA A 253 -5.68 7.74 27.38
C ALA A 253 -5.44 7.56 25.87
N ALA A 254 -6.32 8.10 25.01
CA ALA A 254 -6.14 8.03 23.57
C ALA A 254 -4.90 8.79 23.06
N VAL A 255 -4.66 10.00 23.58
CA VAL A 255 -3.46 10.79 23.21
C VAL A 255 -2.17 10.15 23.75
N GLN A 256 -2.21 9.51 24.91
CA GLN A 256 -1.07 8.75 25.45
C GLN A 256 -0.72 7.57 24.55
N VAL A 257 -1.71 6.82 24.06
CA VAL A 257 -1.47 5.73 23.11
C VAL A 257 -0.71 6.27 21.90
N LEU A 258 -1.13 7.37 21.30
CA LEU A 258 -0.43 7.92 20.12
C LEU A 258 0.97 8.46 20.46
N HIS A 259 1.14 9.12 21.61
CA HIS A 259 2.43 9.64 22.05
C HIS A 259 3.47 8.54 22.27
N LEU A 260 3.06 7.41 22.88
CA LEU A 260 3.89 6.20 23.04
C LEU A 260 4.32 5.58 21.69
N HIS A 261 3.66 5.96 20.59
CA HIS A 261 4.02 5.57 19.23
C HIS A 261 4.76 6.67 18.46
N ARG A 262 5.31 7.66 19.18
CA ARG A 262 6.03 8.82 18.63
C ARG A 262 5.17 9.67 17.68
N CYS A 263 3.85 9.64 17.84
CA CYS A 263 2.93 10.49 17.09
C CYS A 263 2.57 11.76 17.88
N ASP A 264 2.28 12.83 17.15
CA ASP A 264 1.83 14.13 17.65
C ASP A 264 0.30 14.21 17.48
N PRO A 265 -0.49 13.85 18.52
CA PRO A 265 -1.94 13.86 18.43
C PRO A 265 -2.50 15.27 18.28
N ILE A 266 -3.49 15.40 17.40
CA ILE A 266 -4.21 16.64 17.12
C ILE A 266 -5.70 16.40 17.39
N LEU A 267 -6.29 17.16 18.31
CA LEU A 267 -7.73 17.13 18.56
C LEU A 267 -8.42 17.99 17.49
N SER A 268 -8.83 17.36 16.39
CA SER A 268 -9.21 18.04 15.14
C SER A 268 -10.56 18.77 15.19
N ASP A 269 -11.43 18.36 16.11
CA ASP A 269 -12.80 18.82 16.29
C ASP A 269 -12.99 19.74 17.52
N VAL A 270 -11.91 20.05 18.25
CA VAL A 270 -11.96 20.89 19.47
C VAL A 270 -11.79 22.38 19.12
N GLN A 271 -12.73 23.21 19.56
CA GLN A 271 -12.84 24.63 19.21
C GLN A 271 -13.12 25.49 20.45
N PRO A 272 -12.57 26.73 20.55
CA PRO A 272 -12.99 27.67 21.58
C PRO A 272 -14.46 28.07 21.37
N ARG A 273 -15.14 28.42 22.47
CA ARG A 273 -16.53 28.86 22.41
C ARG A 273 -16.61 30.20 21.72
N ARG A 274 -17.53 30.32 20.76
CA ARG A 274 -17.91 31.60 20.20
C ARG A 274 -19.05 32.20 21.01
N GLN A 275 -18.91 33.45 21.40
CA GLN A 275 -19.93 34.26 22.05
C GLN A 275 -20.09 35.57 21.26
N VAL A 276 -21.24 36.21 21.42
CA VAL A 276 -21.47 37.55 20.90
C VAL A 276 -21.59 38.49 22.08
N SER A 277 -20.74 39.51 22.13
CA SER A 277 -20.72 40.49 23.21
C SER A 277 -22.02 41.29 23.25
N ALA A 278 -22.25 42.03 24.34
CA ALA A 278 -23.39 42.94 24.45
C ALA A 278 -23.40 44.03 23.36
N LEU A 279 -22.25 44.28 22.72
CA LEU A 279 -22.08 45.24 21.61
C LEU A 279 -22.23 44.59 20.23
N GLY A 280 -22.50 43.28 20.16
CA GLY A 280 -22.66 42.55 18.91
C GLY A 280 -21.35 42.06 18.29
N GLU A 281 -20.25 42.10 19.04
CA GLU A 281 -18.90 41.71 18.57
C GLU A 281 -18.63 40.22 18.87
N LEU A 282 -17.77 39.58 18.06
CA LEU A 282 -17.34 38.20 18.30
C LEU A 282 -16.40 38.17 19.51
N GLU A 283 -16.64 37.26 20.46
CA GLU A 283 -15.73 36.97 21.56
C GLU A 283 -15.47 35.45 21.64
N LEU A 284 -14.21 35.06 21.83
CA LEU A 284 -13.82 33.67 22.04
C LEU A 284 -13.57 33.38 23.52
N ASP A 285 -14.30 32.40 24.06
CA ASP A 285 -14.07 31.84 25.39
C ASP A 285 -13.25 30.55 25.28
N TRP A 286 -12.07 30.60 25.89
CA TRP A 286 -10.99 29.62 25.77
C TRP A 286 -10.97 28.57 26.89
N ALA A 287 -11.84 28.69 27.90
CA ALA A 287 -11.71 27.93 29.14
C ALA A 287 -11.68 26.40 28.91
N ASP A 288 -12.61 25.86 28.13
CA ASP A 288 -12.65 24.42 27.82
C ASP A 288 -11.53 24.00 26.86
N TYR A 289 -11.25 24.84 25.86
CA TYR A 289 -10.21 24.58 24.87
C TYR A 289 -8.86 24.37 25.55
N GLU A 290 -8.45 25.33 26.39
CA GLU A 290 -7.15 25.28 27.06
C GLU A 290 -7.05 24.12 28.05
N ARG A 291 -8.14 23.78 28.75
CA ARG A 291 -8.14 22.63 29.66
C ARG A 291 -7.86 21.31 28.94
N LEU A 292 -8.32 21.17 27.69
CA LEU A 292 -8.09 19.97 26.89
C LEU A 292 -6.72 19.98 26.19
N VAL A 293 -6.25 21.14 25.71
CA VAL A 293 -5.06 21.18 24.83
C VAL A 293 -3.77 21.61 25.52
N ALA A 294 -3.84 22.35 26.64
CA ALA A 294 -2.64 22.95 27.23
C ALA A 294 -1.62 21.88 27.64
N GLY A 295 -2.06 20.76 28.19
CA GLY A 295 -1.15 19.70 28.61
C GLY A 295 -0.43 19.01 27.44
N LEU A 296 -1.03 18.97 26.25
CA LEU A 296 -0.39 18.49 25.01
C LEU A 296 0.68 19.45 24.52
N LEU A 297 0.34 20.74 24.51
CA LEU A 297 1.23 21.81 24.03
C LEU A 297 2.34 22.14 25.02
N ASP A 298 2.10 21.98 26.32
CA ASP A 298 3.10 22.23 27.35
C ASP A 298 3.87 20.93 27.68
N GLY A 299 3.43 19.78 27.13
CA GLY A 299 4.02 18.46 27.33
C GLY A 299 3.75 17.86 28.71
N THR A 300 2.99 18.55 29.56
CA THR A 300 2.82 18.18 30.97
C THR A 300 2.01 16.91 31.19
N ILE A 301 1.24 16.47 30.19
CA ILE A 301 0.52 15.19 30.29
C ILE A 301 1.44 13.99 30.06
N PHE A 302 2.57 14.15 29.38
CA PHE A 302 3.43 13.04 28.97
C PHE A 302 4.51 12.75 30.01
N GLU A 303 4.87 11.47 30.18
CA GLU A 303 5.93 11.02 31.11
C GLU A 303 7.27 11.68 30.80
N ASP A 304 7.62 11.78 29.50
CA ASP A 304 8.87 12.37 29.02
C ASP A 304 8.86 13.91 28.97
N ARG A 305 7.71 14.54 29.28
CA ARG A 305 7.49 15.99 29.19
C ARG A 305 7.75 16.59 27.80
N THR A 306 7.77 15.77 26.75
CA THR A 306 7.97 16.25 25.37
C THR A 306 6.65 16.76 24.82
N PRO A 307 6.50 18.06 24.51
CA PRO A 307 5.27 18.56 23.94
C PRO A 307 5.09 18.13 22.48
N VAL A 308 3.86 18.20 21.98
CA VAL A 308 3.59 18.02 20.54
C VAL A 308 4.34 19.05 19.69
N THR A 309 4.82 18.61 18.53
CA THR A 309 5.72 19.40 17.66
C THR A 309 5.01 20.51 16.89
N ALA A 310 3.76 20.30 16.48
CA ALA A 310 2.93 21.29 15.79
C ALA A 310 1.46 21.17 16.18
N TRP A 311 0.70 22.25 16.01
CA TRP A 311 -0.72 22.30 16.39
C TRP A 311 -1.55 23.18 15.44
N PRO A 312 -2.75 22.76 15.02
CA PRO A 312 -3.57 23.57 14.13
C PRO A 312 -4.17 24.76 14.90
N MET A 313 -4.33 25.88 14.20
CA MET A 313 -5.30 26.90 14.59
C MET A 313 -6.69 26.25 14.65
N PRO A 314 -7.52 26.58 15.65
CA PRO A 314 -8.82 25.94 15.83
C PRO A 314 -9.78 26.45 14.74
N ILE A 315 -9.68 25.87 13.55
CA ILE A 315 -10.52 26.18 12.39
C ILE A 315 -10.59 24.97 11.48
N THR A 316 -11.77 24.71 10.92
CA THR A 316 -12.04 23.66 9.95
C THR A 316 -12.94 24.19 8.83
N HIS A 317 -13.24 23.37 7.82
CA HIS A 317 -14.21 23.71 6.78
C HIS A 317 -15.64 23.87 7.31
N HIS A 318 -15.91 23.35 8.50
CA HIS A 318 -17.23 23.35 9.13
C HIS A 318 -17.31 24.27 10.34
N GLU A 319 -16.17 24.66 10.93
CA GLU A 319 -16.13 25.49 12.13
C GLU A 319 -15.07 26.60 11.99
N PRO A 320 -15.46 27.89 12.11
CA PRO A 320 -16.82 28.41 12.25
C PRO A 320 -17.71 28.09 11.01
N PRO A 321 -19.02 27.83 11.18
CA PRO A 321 -19.89 27.29 10.14
C PRO A 321 -20.21 28.37 9.11
N PRO A 322 -19.80 28.19 7.84
CA PRO A 322 -19.98 29.22 6.83
C PRO A 322 -21.44 29.60 6.57
N GLY A 323 -22.36 28.64 6.70
CA GLY A 323 -23.80 28.85 6.50
C GLY A 323 -24.41 29.92 7.42
N ALA A 324 -23.89 30.08 8.64
CA ALA A 324 -24.36 31.09 9.59
C ALA A 324 -24.03 32.54 9.15
N TYR A 325 -23.13 32.70 8.17
CA TYR A 325 -22.65 34.00 7.70
C TYR A 325 -22.93 34.24 6.22
N GLY A 326 -23.83 33.46 5.59
CA GLY A 326 -24.17 33.59 4.17
C GLY A 326 -23.25 32.80 3.22
N GLY A 327 -22.51 31.81 3.74
CA GLY A 327 -21.64 30.90 2.98
C GLY A 327 -20.16 31.26 3.03
N ALA A 328 -19.30 30.29 2.69
CA ALA A 328 -17.83 30.41 2.79
C ALA A 328 -17.24 31.52 1.92
N SER A 329 -18.00 31.95 0.91
CA SER A 329 -17.62 32.99 -0.01
C SER A 329 -18.24 34.37 0.28
N SER A 330 -18.98 34.54 1.37
CA SER A 330 -19.62 35.81 1.67
C SER A 330 -18.67 36.79 2.36
N ALA A 331 -18.91 38.09 2.16
CA ALA A 331 -18.20 39.13 2.91
C ALA A 331 -18.47 39.05 4.43
N GLY A 332 -19.61 38.47 4.83
CA GLY A 332 -19.93 38.23 6.24
C GLY A 332 -19.02 37.19 6.87
N TYR A 333 -18.81 36.06 6.18
CA TYR A 333 -17.92 35.00 6.64
C TYR A 333 -16.46 35.46 6.66
N GLU A 334 -16.02 36.21 5.64
CA GLU A 334 -14.66 36.75 5.59
C GLU A 334 -14.35 37.67 6.78
N ARG A 335 -15.26 38.60 7.12
CA ARG A 335 -15.09 39.48 8.29
C ARG A 335 -15.02 38.69 9.59
N MET A 336 -15.91 37.71 9.75
CA MET A 336 -15.92 36.84 10.92
C MET A 336 -14.61 36.05 11.03
N LEU A 337 -14.15 35.44 9.93
CA LEU A 337 -12.95 34.64 9.90
C LEU A 337 -11.71 35.45 10.27
N VAL A 338 -11.62 36.68 9.75
CA VAL A 338 -10.52 37.60 10.08
C VAL A 338 -10.51 37.93 11.57
N GLU A 339 -11.67 38.26 12.16
CA GLU A 339 -11.77 38.57 13.58
C GLU A 339 -11.49 37.35 14.47
N TYR A 340 -12.04 36.19 14.10
CA TYR A 340 -11.81 34.92 14.79
C TYR A 340 -10.31 34.58 14.85
N LEU A 341 -9.62 34.63 13.71
CA LEU A 341 -8.19 34.31 13.64
C LEU A 341 -7.31 35.32 14.39
N ARG A 342 -7.68 36.60 14.43
CA ARG A 342 -6.96 37.60 15.25
C ARG A 342 -7.00 37.24 16.73
N GLN A 343 -8.17 36.84 17.25
CA GLN A 343 -8.30 36.39 18.63
C GLN A 343 -7.53 35.09 18.88
N CYS A 344 -7.53 34.15 17.93
CA CYS A 344 -6.68 32.96 18.03
C CYS A 344 -5.19 33.30 18.12
N VAL A 345 -4.70 34.19 17.26
CA VAL A 345 -3.28 34.61 17.26
C VAL A 345 -2.91 35.29 18.57
N LEU A 346 -3.74 36.22 19.06
CA LEU A 346 -3.52 36.88 20.35
C LEU A 346 -3.39 35.85 21.48
N ARG A 347 -4.33 34.90 21.55
CA ARG A 347 -4.30 33.90 22.61
C ARG A 347 -3.10 32.96 22.50
N PHE A 348 -2.77 32.51 21.29
CA PHE A 348 -1.60 31.64 21.06
C PHE A 348 -0.28 32.37 21.37
N LEU A 349 -0.21 33.69 21.24
CA LEU A 349 0.94 34.47 21.68
C LEU A 349 1.05 34.54 23.19
N GLU A 350 -0.06 34.86 23.88
CA GLU A 350 -0.09 34.91 25.35
C GLU A 350 0.33 33.58 25.99
N ARG A 351 -0.04 32.46 25.36
CA ARG A 351 0.30 31.12 25.81
C ARG A 351 1.67 30.61 25.34
N GLY A 352 2.35 31.32 24.43
CA GLY A 352 3.61 30.85 23.84
C GLY A 352 3.44 29.66 22.88
N TRP A 353 2.25 29.49 22.31
CA TRP A 353 1.91 28.39 21.40
C TRP A 353 2.10 28.77 19.92
N LEU A 354 2.21 30.05 19.59
CA LEU A 354 2.24 30.51 18.20
C LEU A 354 3.41 29.90 17.40
N ASP A 355 4.59 29.64 17.97
CA ASP A 355 5.72 29.11 17.18
C ASP A 355 5.49 27.71 16.60
N ARG A 356 4.49 26.98 17.11
CA ARG A 356 4.11 25.62 16.68
C ARG A 356 2.82 25.57 15.87
N HIS A 357 2.19 26.73 15.64
CA HIS A 357 0.90 26.75 14.96
C HIS A 357 0.99 26.45 13.45
N PHE A 358 -0.09 25.98 12.88
CA PHE A 358 -0.33 26.03 11.43
C PHE A 358 -1.82 26.23 11.16
N VAL A 359 -2.18 26.68 9.96
CA VAL A 359 -3.58 26.77 9.52
C VAL A 359 -3.83 25.68 8.49
N TRP A 360 -4.78 24.79 8.78
CA TRP A 360 -5.09 23.65 7.92
C TRP A 360 -6.56 23.65 7.50
N LEU A 361 -6.77 24.10 6.26
CA LEU A 361 -8.05 24.04 5.56
C LEU A 361 -7.78 23.36 4.22
N PRO A 362 -7.70 22.01 4.20
CA PRO A 362 -7.22 21.27 3.04
C PRO A 362 -8.08 21.57 1.81
N THR A 363 -7.42 21.90 0.69
CA THR A 363 -8.10 22.12 -0.60
C THR A 363 -7.78 20.94 -1.49
N ALA A 364 -8.82 20.22 -1.96
CA ALA A 364 -8.62 19.10 -2.87
C ALA A 364 -8.15 19.61 -4.24
N TRP A 365 -7.11 18.98 -4.79
CA TRP A 365 -6.69 19.25 -6.15
C TRP A 365 -7.70 18.67 -7.14
N SER A 366 -7.91 19.38 -8.24
CA SER A 366 -8.63 18.88 -9.40
C SER A 366 -7.98 19.46 -10.65
N ALA A 367 -7.88 18.66 -11.72
CA ALA A 367 -7.40 19.18 -12.99
C ALA A 367 -8.23 20.39 -13.44
N GLN A 368 -9.57 20.28 -13.37
CA GLN A 368 -10.48 21.23 -14.00
C GLN A 368 -11.07 22.32 -13.06
N GLY A 369 -10.43 22.62 -11.93
CA GLY A 369 -11.06 23.42 -10.86
C GLY A 369 -10.34 24.72 -10.46
N ASP A 370 -11.07 25.57 -9.76
CA ASP A 370 -10.62 26.86 -9.20
C ASP A 370 -9.87 26.71 -7.86
N CYS A 371 -9.28 25.53 -7.61
CA CYS A 371 -8.68 25.16 -6.32
C CYS A 371 -7.56 26.14 -5.89
N TYR A 372 -6.73 26.57 -6.84
CA TYR A 372 -5.68 27.56 -6.58
C TYR A 372 -6.24 28.95 -6.21
N SER A 373 -7.32 29.41 -6.85
CA SER A 373 -7.94 30.69 -6.48
C SER A 373 -8.62 30.63 -5.10
N GLN A 374 -9.21 29.47 -4.75
CA GLN A 374 -9.75 29.24 -3.40
C GLN A 374 -8.64 29.34 -2.35
N PHE A 375 -7.48 28.72 -2.61
CA PHE A 375 -6.34 28.80 -1.72
C PHE A 375 -5.72 30.21 -1.66
N GLU A 376 -5.60 30.90 -2.79
CA GLU A 376 -5.16 32.30 -2.86
C GLU A 376 -6.06 33.22 -2.01
N ARG A 377 -7.38 33.05 -2.13
CA ARG A 377 -8.34 33.80 -1.31
C ARG A 377 -8.14 33.54 0.18
N LEU A 378 -8.01 32.27 0.57
CA LEU A 378 -7.69 31.91 1.95
C LEU A 378 -6.40 32.60 2.40
N GLY A 379 -5.33 32.50 1.61
CA GLY A 379 -4.05 33.15 1.90
C GLY A 379 -4.15 34.64 2.13
N ARG A 380 -4.96 35.36 1.33
CA ARG A 380 -5.24 36.79 1.53
C ARG A 380 -5.94 37.06 2.85
N LEU A 381 -6.95 36.26 3.21
CA LEU A 381 -7.65 36.38 4.49
C LEU A 381 -6.71 36.14 5.67
N LEU A 382 -5.85 35.12 5.59
CA LEU A 382 -4.87 34.83 6.64
C LEU A 382 -3.90 36.01 6.83
N ARG A 383 -3.36 36.59 5.75
CA ARG A 383 -2.51 37.79 5.84
C ARG A 383 -3.22 39.01 6.41
N LEU A 384 -4.52 39.19 6.12
CA LEU A 384 -5.35 40.26 6.69
C LEU A 384 -5.62 40.06 8.19
N SER A 385 -5.66 38.81 8.64
CA SER A 385 -5.76 38.46 10.07
C SER A 385 -4.45 38.74 10.78
N ASP A 386 -3.36 38.08 10.35
CA ASP A 386 -2.00 38.27 10.88
C ASP A 386 -0.96 37.64 9.93
N THR A 387 0.12 38.36 9.63
CA THR A 387 1.15 37.89 8.68
C THR A 387 1.99 36.72 9.19
N ARG A 388 1.91 36.36 10.48
CA ARG A 388 2.60 35.20 11.05
C ARG A 388 1.90 33.88 10.76
N LEU A 389 0.64 33.90 10.31
CA LEU A 389 -0.15 32.69 10.07
C LEU A 389 0.47 31.81 8.98
N ARG A 390 0.73 30.54 9.30
CA ARG A 390 1.38 29.56 8.40
C ARG A 390 0.36 28.62 7.78
N ALA A 391 -0.06 28.90 6.55
CA ALA A 391 -1.00 28.04 5.81
C ALA A 391 -0.33 26.75 5.31
N VAL A 392 -1.03 25.63 5.48
CA VAL A 392 -0.73 24.34 4.86
C VAL A 392 -1.44 24.24 3.50
N CYS A 393 -0.68 24.07 2.43
CA CYS A 393 -1.20 23.90 1.06
C CYS A 393 -1.16 22.42 0.64
N THR A 394 -2.30 21.86 0.28
CA THR A 394 -2.44 20.47 -0.22
C THR A 394 -2.49 20.38 -1.75
N LEU A 395 -2.26 21.49 -2.46
CA LEU A 395 -2.19 21.53 -3.92
C LEU A 395 -0.73 21.25 -4.37
N PRO A 396 -0.51 20.69 -5.58
CA PRO A 396 0.84 20.52 -6.08
C PRO A 396 1.53 21.89 -6.31
N PRO A 397 2.79 22.05 -5.86
CA PRO A 397 3.58 23.26 -6.09
C PRO A 397 4.08 23.42 -7.54
N GLN A 398 3.84 22.44 -8.41
CA GLN A 398 4.24 22.44 -9.81
C GLN A 398 3.05 22.20 -10.77
N SER A 399 3.25 22.58 -12.03
CA SER A 399 2.38 22.21 -13.14
C SER A 399 2.36 20.70 -13.33
N MET A 400 1.15 20.13 -13.51
CA MET A 400 0.95 18.72 -13.83
C MET A 400 0.91 18.44 -15.34
N GLY A 401 0.90 19.50 -16.17
CA GLY A 401 0.95 19.40 -17.63
C GLY A 401 2.10 18.55 -18.18
N PRO A 402 3.36 18.71 -17.72
CA PRO A 402 4.49 17.87 -18.12
C PRO A 402 4.33 16.38 -17.81
N TYR A 403 3.45 16.02 -16.88
CA TYR A 403 3.13 14.63 -16.52
C TYR A 403 1.85 14.11 -17.21
N GLY A 404 1.41 14.80 -18.27
CA GLY A 404 0.28 14.40 -19.12
C GLY A 404 -1.07 14.94 -18.68
N CYS A 405 -1.17 15.80 -17.66
CA CYS A 405 -2.45 16.43 -17.32
C CYS A 405 -2.89 17.40 -18.42
N ARG A 406 -3.97 17.07 -19.13
CA ARG A 406 -4.44 17.79 -20.31
C ARG A 406 -5.03 19.16 -19.96
N GLN A 407 -5.76 19.25 -18.85
CA GLN A 407 -6.43 20.46 -18.39
C GLN A 407 -5.80 20.92 -17.08
N ASP A 408 -4.49 21.20 -17.11
CA ASP A 408 -3.78 21.65 -15.91
C ASP A 408 -4.21 23.08 -15.51
N SER A 409 -4.71 23.23 -14.29
CA SER A 409 -5.15 24.50 -13.69
C SER A 409 -4.09 25.16 -12.81
N PHE A 410 -2.84 24.70 -12.87
CA PHE A 410 -1.75 25.19 -12.05
C PHE A 410 -1.66 26.72 -12.02
N ARG A 411 -1.62 27.27 -10.81
CA ARG A 411 -1.24 28.66 -10.54
C ARG A 411 -0.25 28.68 -9.38
N ASP A 412 0.77 29.52 -9.49
CA ASP A 412 1.72 29.68 -8.40
C ASP A 412 1.06 30.40 -7.22
N VAL A 413 0.78 29.65 -6.16
CA VAL A 413 0.27 30.15 -4.88
C VAL A 413 1.33 30.11 -3.78
N SER A 414 2.60 29.96 -4.15
CA SER A 414 3.71 29.77 -3.21
C SER A 414 3.92 30.97 -2.30
N GLU A 415 3.42 32.15 -2.67
CA GLU A 415 3.45 33.32 -1.77
C GLU A 415 2.54 33.13 -0.53
N PHE A 416 1.47 32.32 -0.63
CA PHE A 416 0.51 32.08 0.45
C PHE A 416 0.79 30.77 1.20
N ALA A 417 1.52 29.84 0.59
CA ALA A 417 1.88 28.56 1.20
C ALA A 417 3.14 28.70 2.07
N ALA A 418 2.99 28.51 3.38
CA ALA A 418 4.13 28.40 4.31
C ALA A 418 4.62 26.94 4.42
N ILE A 419 3.70 25.99 4.29
CA ILE A 419 3.93 24.55 4.40
C ILE A 419 3.28 23.88 3.19
N TRP A 420 4.03 23.10 2.41
CA TRP A 420 3.50 22.27 1.34
C TRP A 420 3.25 20.85 1.83
N ALA A 421 2.03 20.34 1.68
CA ALA A 421 1.63 18.98 2.00
C ALA A 421 0.72 18.37 0.90
N PRO A 422 1.09 18.44 -0.39
CA PRO A 422 0.30 17.81 -1.45
C PRO A 422 0.22 16.29 -1.24
N PRO A 423 -0.88 15.64 -1.68
CA PRO A 423 -0.92 14.18 -1.79
C PRO A 423 0.35 13.67 -2.48
N VAL A 424 0.94 12.60 -1.94
CA VAL A 424 2.22 12.10 -2.46
C VAL A 424 2.14 11.75 -3.94
N SER A 425 1.00 11.25 -4.42
CA SER A 425 0.79 10.99 -5.85
C SER A 425 0.99 12.21 -6.75
N LEU A 426 0.94 13.44 -6.23
CA LEU A 426 1.15 14.70 -6.96
C LEU A 426 2.49 15.39 -6.61
N THR A 427 3.39 14.71 -5.90
CA THR A 427 4.61 15.32 -5.35
C THR A 427 5.83 15.08 -6.22
N ASP A 428 6.46 16.16 -6.72
CA ASP A 428 7.81 16.12 -7.29
C ASP A 428 8.86 16.46 -6.24
N ARG A 429 9.81 15.54 -6.03
CA ARG A 429 10.88 15.68 -5.03
C ARG A 429 11.79 16.87 -5.29
N THR A 430 12.08 17.16 -6.57
CA THR A 430 12.92 18.28 -6.98
C THR A 430 12.20 19.59 -6.70
N GLU A 431 10.90 19.67 -7.02
CA GLU A 431 10.09 20.84 -6.71
C GLU A 431 10.03 21.09 -5.20
N LEU A 432 9.75 20.06 -4.38
CA LEU A 432 9.78 20.22 -2.93
C LEU A 432 11.14 20.74 -2.42
N ALA A 433 12.25 20.30 -3.01
CA ALA A 433 13.58 20.82 -2.67
C ALA A 433 13.75 22.29 -3.03
N GLN A 434 13.19 22.74 -4.16
CA GLN A 434 13.18 24.17 -4.55
C GLN A 434 12.35 24.99 -3.55
N GLN A 435 11.17 24.50 -3.17
CA GLN A 435 10.29 25.14 -2.19
C GLN A 435 10.97 25.29 -0.82
N ARG A 436 11.73 24.28 -0.37
CA ARG A 436 12.55 24.37 0.84
C ARG A 436 13.68 25.38 0.74
N THR A 437 14.36 25.44 -0.41
CA THR A 437 15.41 26.43 -0.65
C THR A 437 14.85 27.86 -0.60
N ALA A 438 13.58 28.03 -0.97
CA ALA A 438 12.82 29.28 -0.81
C ALA A 438 12.31 29.55 0.63
N GLY A 439 12.73 28.75 1.63
CA GLY A 439 12.41 28.94 3.04
C GLY A 439 11.07 28.36 3.50
N ARG A 440 10.39 27.58 2.66
CA ARG A 440 9.11 26.93 3.01
C ARG A 440 9.34 25.56 3.64
N GLN A 441 8.39 25.11 4.44
CA GLN A 441 8.39 23.73 4.92
C GLN A 441 7.70 22.81 3.93
N THR A 442 8.05 21.52 3.98
CA THR A 442 7.42 20.47 3.18
C THR A 442 7.07 19.31 4.09
N TRP A 443 5.84 18.82 4.03
CA TRP A 443 5.34 17.67 4.77
C TRP A 443 4.91 16.56 3.81
N LEU A 444 5.03 15.31 4.25
CA LEU A 444 4.55 14.16 3.53
C LEU A 444 3.06 13.95 3.84
N ASN A 445 2.21 13.89 2.82
CA ASN A 445 0.78 13.61 2.95
C ASN A 445 0.46 12.32 2.17
N PRO A 446 0.63 11.13 2.78
CA PRO A 446 0.48 9.86 2.09
C PRO A 446 -0.96 9.59 1.69
N ASP A 447 -1.17 9.21 0.43
CA ASP A 447 -2.48 8.96 -0.16
C ASP A 447 -2.66 7.48 -0.53
N ARG A 448 -1.88 6.95 -1.48
CA ARG A 448 -2.02 5.57 -1.95
C ARG A 448 -0.74 5.00 -2.59
N PRO A 449 -0.59 3.66 -2.59
CA PRO A 449 0.34 2.98 -3.48
C PRO A 449 0.03 3.27 -4.96
N PRO A 450 1.04 3.18 -5.85
CA PRO A 450 2.45 2.95 -5.54
C PRO A 450 3.24 4.24 -5.26
N PHE A 451 2.59 5.38 -5.05
CA PHE A 451 3.26 6.67 -4.87
C PHE A 451 3.86 6.84 -3.46
N ALA A 452 3.17 6.26 -2.47
CA ALA A 452 3.57 6.15 -1.07
C ALA A 452 3.23 4.77 -0.51
N GLY A 453 3.81 4.44 0.65
CA GLY A 453 3.34 3.32 1.46
C GLY A 453 1.85 3.46 1.81
N SER A 454 1.13 2.33 1.84
CA SER A 454 -0.28 2.30 2.26
C SER A 454 -0.45 2.25 3.77
N ARG A 455 -1.54 2.87 4.23
CA ARG A 455 -2.02 2.82 5.61
C ARG A 455 -3.08 1.74 5.83
N SER A 456 -3.54 1.06 4.77
CA SER A 456 -4.59 0.05 4.81
C SER A 456 -4.20 -1.16 5.65
N VAL A 457 -5.17 -1.82 6.29
CA VAL A 457 -4.95 -3.11 6.97
C VAL A 457 -4.44 -4.21 6.03
N LEU A 458 -4.78 -4.10 4.74
CA LEU A 458 -4.36 -5.03 3.70
C LEU A 458 -2.89 -4.86 3.29
N ALA A 459 -2.26 -3.76 3.68
CA ALA A 459 -0.94 -3.42 3.19
C ALA A 459 0.15 -4.36 3.75
N PRO A 460 1.17 -4.71 2.95
CA PRO A 460 2.39 -5.34 3.48
C PRO A 460 2.99 -4.52 4.63
N ALA A 461 3.63 -5.20 5.58
CA ALA A 461 4.18 -4.56 6.78
C ALA A 461 5.16 -3.41 6.49
N THR A 462 5.90 -3.51 5.39
CA THR A 462 6.87 -2.51 4.93
C THR A 462 6.22 -1.20 4.52
N HIS A 463 4.95 -1.19 4.10
CA HIS A 463 4.28 0.02 3.62
C HIS A 463 4.21 1.11 4.70
N MET A 464 3.64 0.80 5.87
CA MET A 464 3.54 1.79 6.95
C MET A 464 4.93 2.20 7.47
N ARG A 465 5.87 1.24 7.57
CA ARG A 465 7.25 1.51 7.98
C ARG A 465 7.99 2.42 7.01
N SER A 466 7.65 2.40 5.72
CA SER A 466 8.33 3.18 4.67
C SER A 466 8.02 4.68 4.69
N LEU A 467 6.93 5.12 5.33
CA LEU A 467 6.50 6.52 5.27
C LEU A 467 7.54 7.50 5.85
N PRO A 468 8.15 7.25 7.02
CA PRO A 468 9.22 8.13 7.54
C PRO A 468 10.47 8.12 6.67
N TRP A 469 10.78 7.02 5.99
CA TRP A 469 11.90 6.94 5.06
C TRP A 469 11.65 7.76 3.79
N GLN A 470 10.41 7.75 3.28
CA GLN A 470 10.01 8.62 2.20
C GLN A 470 10.10 10.10 2.62
N ALA A 471 9.63 10.43 3.83
CA ALA A 471 9.74 11.78 4.36
C ALA A 471 11.22 12.24 4.43
N TYR A 472 12.12 11.39 4.92
CA TYR A 472 13.56 11.65 4.89
C TYR A 472 14.09 11.90 3.47
N ARG A 473 13.79 11.01 2.52
CA ARG A 473 14.24 11.12 1.12
C ARG A 473 13.70 12.35 0.40
N PHE A 474 12.51 12.81 0.81
CA PHE A 474 11.85 13.97 0.22
C PHE A 474 12.22 15.26 0.95
N GLY A 475 12.99 15.18 2.05
CA GLY A 475 13.35 16.31 2.89
C GLY A 475 12.16 16.91 3.64
N CYS A 476 11.14 16.10 3.91
CA CYS A 476 9.95 16.52 4.65
C CYS A 476 10.22 16.59 6.15
N THR A 477 9.65 17.61 6.80
CA THR A 477 9.77 17.85 8.25
C THR A 477 8.52 17.42 9.03
N GLY A 478 7.46 17.03 8.32
CA GLY A 478 6.23 16.51 8.89
C GLY A 478 5.66 15.34 8.08
N LEU A 479 4.90 14.48 8.75
CA LEU A 479 4.07 13.42 8.21
C LEU A 479 2.62 13.74 8.65
N LEU A 480 1.77 14.07 7.68
CA LEU A 480 0.38 14.44 7.92
C LEU A 480 -0.52 13.21 7.78
N LEU A 481 -1.03 12.71 8.90
CA LEU A 481 -2.04 11.66 8.96
C LEU A 481 -3.36 12.29 9.43
N ASP A 482 -4.15 12.72 8.46
CA ASP A 482 -5.39 13.48 8.63
C ASP A 482 -6.42 12.92 9.63
N ALA A 483 -6.59 11.60 9.67
CA ALA A 483 -7.46 10.90 10.61
C ALA A 483 -6.87 9.55 11.01
N VAL A 484 -7.03 9.14 12.29
CA VAL A 484 -6.59 7.82 12.78
C VAL A 484 -7.67 7.03 13.51
N ASN A 485 -8.89 7.56 13.63
CA ASN A 485 -10.03 6.92 14.29
C ASN A 485 -11.37 7.17 13.57
N ALA A 486 -11.37 7.17 12.23
CA ALA A 486 -12.59 7.29 11.43
C ALA A 486 -13.41 5.98 11.45
N TRP A 487 -13.81 5.54 12.64
CA TRP A 487 -14.52 4.28 12.87
C TRP A 487 -15.94 4.32 12.28
N PRO A 488 -16.47 3.18 11.79
CA PRO A 488 -17.89 3.05 11.49
C PRO A 488 -18.77 3.35 12.70
N GLU A 489 -20.02 3.75 12.49
CA GLU A 489 -20.95 4.11 13.58
C GLU A 489 -21.18 2.98 14.59
N ASP A 490 -21.09 1.72 14.18
CA ASP A 490 -21.21 0.55 15.06
C ASP A 490 -19.91 0.22 15.81
N GLY A 491 -18.80 0.90 15.49
CA GLY A 491 -17.48 0.71 16.09
C GLY A 491 -16.81 -0.61 15.72
N VAL A 492 -17.37 -1.40 14.80
CA VAL A 492 -16.81 -2.69 14.41
C VAL A 492 -15.64 -2.45 13.44
N PRO A 493 -14.42 -2.95 13.73
CA PRO A 493 -13.29 -2.84 12.81
C PRO A 493 -13.58 -3.50 11.47
N ARG A 494 -13.26 -2.79 10.37
CA ARG A 494 -13.47 -3.25 8.99
C ARG A 494 -12.30 -2.83 8.10
N VAL A 495 -12.11 -3.55 7.01
CA VAL A 495 -11.09 -3.24 6.00
C VAL A 495 -11.40 -1.92 5.27
N ALA A 496 -12.65 -1.73 4.87
CA ALA A 496 -13.09 -0.52 4.17
C ALA A 496 -12.89 0.71 5.07
N GLY A 497 -12.13 1.70 4.58
CA GLY A 497 -11.77 2.90 5.33
C GLY A 497 -10.68 2.70 6.39
N SER A 498 -10.07 1.51 6.48
CA SER A 498 -9.03 1.22 7.47
C SER A 498 -7.80 2.12 7.38
N GLU A 499 -7.55 2.76 6.24
CA GLU A 499 -6.50 3.74 6.02
C GLU A 499 -6.54 4.90 7.02
N GLN A 500 -7.75 5.26 7.48
CA GLN A 500 -8.03 6.32 8.44
C GLN A 500 -8.21 5.81 9.88
N CYS A 501 -7.86 4.54 10.14
CA CYS A 501 -7.99 3.89 11.44
C CYS A 501 -6.65 3.26 11.84
N LEU A 502 -5.87 3.90 12.72
CA LEU A 502 -4.62 3.33 13.28
C LEU A 502 -4.77 2.92 14.75
N ILE A 503 -5.89 3.27 15.36
CA ILE A 503 -6.34 2.79 16.67
C ILE A 503 -7.75 2.22 16.53
N TRP A 504 -8.16 1.34 17.43
CA TRP A 504 -9.46 0.67 17.43
C TRP A 504 -10.21 0.87 18.76
N PRO A 505 -11.56 0.81 18.78
CA PRO A 505 -12.31 0.91 20.03
C PRO A 505 -11.93 -0.19 21.03
N GLY A 506 -11.65 0.18 22.27
CA GLY A 506 -11.29 -0.75 23.34
C GLY A 506 -12.46 -1.24 24.19
N LYS A 507 -13.63 -0.59 24.10
CA LYS A 507 -14.80 -0.89 24.95
C LYS A 507 -15.28 -2.34 24.86
N ALA A 508 -15.21 -2.94 23.67
CA ALA A 508 -15.56 -4.35 23.46
C ALA A 508 -14.68 -5.33 24.27
N TYR A 509 -13.53 -4.86 24.76
CA TYR A 509 -12.58 -5.62 25.57
C TYR A 509 -12.58 -5.19 27.05
N GLY A 510 -13.55 -4.35 27.45
CA GLY A 510 -13.66 -3.81 28.80
C GLY A 510 -12.69 -2.67 29.12
N LEU A 511 -12.17 -1.98 28.09
CA LEU A 511 -11.24 -0.85 28.25
C LEU A 511 -11.94 0.48 27.99
N ASP A 512 -11.65 1.48 28.83
CA ASP A 512 -12.10 2.88 28.66
C ASP A 512 -11.13 3.69 27.79
N SER A 513 -10.38 3.02 26.91
CA SER A 513 -9.40 3.64 26.01
C SER A 513 -9.27 2.85 24.72
N PRO A 514 -8.93 3.49 23.60
CA PRO A 514 -8.68 2.77 22.35
C PRO A 514 -7.43 1.90 22.44
N VAL A 515 -7.39 0.87 21.61
CA VAL A 515 -6.24 -0.06 21.49
C VAL A 515 -5.45 0.22 20.20
N PRO A 516 -4.11 0.04 20.20
CA PRO A 516 -3.31 0.30 19.01
C PRO A 516 -3.53 -0.76 17.92
N SER A 517 -3.23 -0.39 16.67
CA SER A 517 -3.07 -1.35 15.58
C SER A 517 -1.63 -1.86 15.44
N ALA A 518 -1.44 -3.01 14.80
CA ALA A 518 -0.12 -3.47 14.37
C ALA A 518 0.53 -2.47 13.38
N ARG A 519 -0.28 -1.80 12.55
CA ARG A 519 0.17 -0.71 11.68
C ARG A 519 0.76 0.47 12.46
N LEU A 520 0.15 0.89 13.57
CA LEU A 520 0.70 1.95 14.42
C LEU A 520 2.06 1.57 15.02
N LYS A 521 2.26 0.30 15.39
CA LYS A 521 3.56 -0.22 15.83
C LYS A 521 4.62 -0.15 14.71
N ARG A 522 4.22 -0.47 13.48
CA ARG A 522 5.08 -0.39 12.29
C ARG A 522 5.41 1.06 11.90
N LEU A 523 4.48 1.99 12.09
CA LEU A 523 4.76 3.44 11.96
C LEU A 523 5.82 3.87 12.97
N ARG A 524 5.67 3.52 14.25
CA ARG A 524 6.68 3.78 15.30
C ARG A 524 8.05 3.22 14.91
N ARG A 525 8.10 2.02 14.34
CA ARG A 525 9.36 1.42 13.84
C ARG A 525 10.03 2.28 12.77
N GLY A 526 9.26 2.77 11.79
CA GLY A 526 9.76 3.70 10.77
C GLY A 526 10.20 5.04 11.35
N LEU A 527 9.47 5.59 12.33
CA LEU A 527 9.84 6.84 13.00
C LEU A 527 11.14 6.68 13.80
N GLN A 528 11.36 5.53 14.43
CA GLN A 528 12.63 5.21 15.07
C GLN A 528 13.77 4.96 14.07
N ASP A 529 13.49 4.38 12.89
CA ASP A 529 14.49 4.29 11.80
C ASP A 529 14.92 5.70 11.33
N TYR A 530 14.00 6.66 11.26
CA TYR A 530 14.32 8.06 10.92
C TYR A 530 15.35 8.65 11.89
N GLU A 531 15.23 8.38 13.18
CA GLU A 531 16.19 8.86 14.18
C GLU A 531 17.58 8.22 14.00
N TYR A 532 17.68 6.98 13.51
CA TYR A 532 18.97 6.38 13.16
C TYR A 532 19.65 7.12 12.01
N LEU A 533 18.88 7.46 10.96
CA LEU A 533 19.39 8.27 9.84
C LEU A 533 19.86 9.64 10.32
N TRP A 534 19.05 10.32 11.14
CA TRP A 534 19.40 11.61 11.72
C TRP A 534 20.67 11.51 12.58
N LEU A 535 20.79 10.49 13.43
CA LEU A 535 21.98 10.27 14.26
C LEU A 535 23.23 10.04 13.40
N LEU A 536 23.12 9.31 12.29
CA LEU A 536 24.25 9.10 11.36
C LEU A 536 24.72 10.43 10.75
N GLU A 537 23.79 11.30 10.35
CA GLU A 537 24.12 12.64 9.87
C GLU A 537 24.85 13.47 10.94
N ARG A 538 24.37 13.44 12.19
CA ARG A 538 24.98 14.16 13.32
C ARG A 538 26.36 13.62 13.70
N ASN A 539 26.60 12.34 13.52
CA ASN A 539 27.86 11.68 13.81
C ASN A 539 28.80 11.60 12.59
N ARG A 540 28.71 12.57 11.66
CA ARG A 540 29.61 12.72 10.49
C ARG A 540 29.62 11.49 9.56
N ARG A 541 28.48 10.80 9.44
CA ARG A 541 28.25 9.71 8.49
C ARG A 541 27.05 9.98 7.53
N PRO A 542 26.85 11.21 7.01
CA PRO A 542 25.67 11.52 6.19
C PRO A 542 25.61 10.71 4.88
N ALA A 543 26.77 10.34 4.31
CA ALA A 543 26.83 9.52 3.10
C ALA A 543 26.25 8.11 3.33
N ILE A 544 26.44 7.52 4.52
CA ILE A 544 25.89 6.21 4.87
C ILE A 544 24.37 6.29 4.98
N ALA A 545 23.85 7.31 5.68
CA ALA A 545 22.42 7.54 5.81
C ALA A 545 21.76 7.75 4.44
N ALA A 546 22.37 8.56 3.57
CA ALA A 546 21.91 8.79 2.21
C ALA A 546 21.87 7.50 1.39
N VAL A 547 22.96 6.72 1.36
CA VAL A 547 23.03 5.47 0.57
C VAL A 547 21.99 4.44 1.05
N ILE A 548 21.84 4.24 2.36
CA ILE A 548 20.85 3.27 2.88
C ILE A 548 19.42 3.71 2.57
N ALA A 549 19.12 5.00 2.75
CA ALA A 549 17.80 5.54 2.39
C ALA A 549 17.54 5.51 0.88
N GLU A 550 18.58 5.68 0.06
CA GLU A 550 18.55 5.52 -1.40
C GLU A 550 18.27 4.10 -1.84
N ASP A 551 18.97 3.14 -1.25
CA ASP A 551 18.83 1.72 -1.52
C ASP A 551 17.44 1.18 -1.09
N LEU A 552 16.91 1.60 0.07
CA LEU A 552 15.61 1.09 0.57
C LEU A 552 14.38 1.76 -0.05
N PHE A 553 14.49 3.02 -0.47
CA PHE A 553 13.36 3.80 -1.02
C PHE A 553 13.69 4.46 -2.38
N PRO A 554 14.18 3.78 -3.43
CA PRO A 554 14.75 4.43 -4.61
C PRO A 554 13.97 5.63 -5.18
N PHE A 555 12.64 5.55 -5.27
CA PHE A 555 11.78 6.63 -5.77
C PHE A 555 10.37 6.61 -5.14
N GLY A 556 9.63 7.71 -5.28
CA GLY A 556 8.24 7.84 -4.84
C GLY A 556 7.56 9.02 -5.52
N GLY A 557 6.30 9.28 -5.20
CA GLY A 557 5.54 10.40 -5.77
C GLY A 557 5.50 10.38 -7.30
N THR A 558 5.73 11.52 -7.96
CA THR A 558 5.80 11.62 -9.43
C THR A 558 6.90 10.73 -10.05
N GLY A 559 7.90 10.34 -9.26
CA GLY A 559 8.88 9.35 -9.66
C GLY A 559 8.26 8.01 -10.04
N CYS A 560 7.07 7.69 -9.52
CA CYS A 560 6.32 6.48 -9.87
C CYS A 560 5.52 6.59 -11.17
N TYR A 561 5.50 7.73 -11.86
CA TYR A 561 4.75 7.83 -13.12
C TYR A 561 5.38 6.97 -14.22
N GLY A 562 4.51 6.28 -14.95
CA GLY A 562 4.78 5.56 -16.18
C GLY A 562 4.66 6.49 -17.37
N GLU A 563 3.57 6.39 -18.14
CA GLU A 563 3.31 7.28 -19.29
C GLU A 563 2.73 8.64 -18.88
N HIS A 564 1.96 8.68 -17.80
CA HIS A 564 1.27 9.87 -17.30
C HIS A 564 0.94 9.71 -15.81
N PHE A 565 0.44 10.77 -15.18
CA PHE A 565 0.19 10.80 -13.73
C PHE A 565 -0.82 9.76 -13.21
N LEU A 566 -1.74 9.26 -14.05
CA LEU A 566 -2.67 8.16 -13.71
C LEU A 566 -2.03 6.76 -13.82
N ASP A 567 -0.88 6.62 -14.48
CA ASP A 567 -0.17 5.35 -14.67
C ASP A 567 0.91 5.22 -13.59
N GLY A 568 0.52 4.71 -12.43
CA GLY A 568 1.43 4.49 -11.31
C GLY A 568 2.18 3.15 -11.43
N ARG A 569 3.52 3.21 -11.43
CA ARG A 569 4.40 2.04 -11.41
C ARG A 569 4.80 1.63 -9.98
N PRO A 570 4.85 0.33 -9.68
CA PRO A 570 5.21 -0.14 -8.35
C PRO A 570 6.70 -0.10 -8.04
N ASN A 571 7.04 -0.57 -6.84
CA ASN A 571 8.41 -0.80 -6.38
C ASN A 571 9.28 0.45 -6.16
N GLY A 572 8.65 1.56 -5.76
CA GLY A 572 9.38 2.74 -5.26
C GLY A 572 10.25 2.46 -4.03
N TRP A 573 9.98 1.37 -3.32
CA TRP A 573 10.71 0.93 -2.14
C TRP A 573 10.80 -0.58 -2.08
N VAL A 574 11.74 -1.07 -1.27
CA VAL A 574 12.02 -2.50 -1.13
C VAL A 574 10.86 -3.21 -0.41
N ALA A 575 10.25 -4.20 -1.08
CA ALA A 575 9.14 -4.96 -0.53
C ALA A 575 9.58 -5.97 0.54
N ASN A 576 10.80 -6.52 0.44
CA ASN A 576 11.33 -7.52 1.36
C ASN A 576 11.66 -6.89 2.72
N PRO A 577 10.95 -7.24 3.81
CA PRO A 577 11.18 -6.63 5.12
C PRO A 577 12.55 -6.96 5.74
N GLY A 578 13.16 -8.10 5.39
CA GLY A 578 14.49 -8.49 5.87
C GLY A 578 15.59 -7.52 5.42
N ALA A 579 15.42 -6.84 4.28
CA ALA A 579 16.34 -5.79 3.84
C ALA A 579 16.32 -4.58 4.79
N TRP A 580 15.15 -4.22 5.33
CA TRP A 580 14.98 -3.13 6.29
C TRP A 580 15.55 -3.49 7.66
N ALA A 581 15.45 -4.75 8.07
CA ALA A 581 16.08 -5.25 9.29
C ALA A 581 17.62 -5.25 9.17
N LEU A 582 18.15 -5.71 8.02
CA LEU A 582 19.57 -5.66 7.71
C LEU A 582 20.11 -4.22 7.68
N ALA A 583 19.42 -3.30 7.00
CA ALA A 583 19.79 -1.90 6.96
C ALA A 583 19.85 -1.27 8.36
N ARG A 584 18.89 -1.57 9.24
CA ARG A 584 18.91 -1.07 10.62
C ARG A 584 20.11 -1.58 11.41
N ARG A 585 20.46 -2.87 11.29
CA ARG A 585 21.67 -3.42 11.92
C ARG A 585 22.94 -2.74 11.42
N LEU A 586 23.02 -2.48 10.11
CA LEU A 586 24.14 -1.71 9.53
C LEU A 586 24.20 -0.29 10.10
N MET A 587 23.06 0.42 10.18
CA MET A 587 23.02 1.76 10.78
C MET A 587 23.44 1.76 12.26
N ALA A 588 22.96 0.80 13.06
CA ALA A 588 23.34 0.66 14.47
C ALA A 588 24.86 0.51 14.63
N ARG A 589 25.44 -0.38 13.81
CA ARG A 589 26.87 -0.68 13.83
C ARG A 589 27.71 0.52 13.41
N GLU A 590 27.32 1.23 12.35
CA GLU A 590 28.01 2.44 11.87
C GLU A 590 27.94 3.56 12.91
N LEU A 591 26.83 3.68 13.65
CA LEU A 591 26.70 4.60 14.79
C LEU A 591 27.64 4.21 15.93
N THR A 592 27.66 2.94 16.32
CA THR A 592 28.55 2.42 17.36
C THR A 592 30.02 2.67 17.00
N LEU A 593 30.42 2.45 15.75
CA LEU A 593 31.77 2.77 15.25
C LEU A 593 32.05 4.27 15.27
N ALA A 594 31.11 5.12 14.82
CA ALA A 594 31.29 6.57 14.80
C ALA A 594 31.45 7.16 16.21
N ILE A 595 30.76 6.59 17.20
CA ILE A 595 30.90 6.96 18.61
C ILE A 595 32.23 6.45 19.16
N ALA A 596 32.60 5.19 18.87
CA ALA A 596 33.87 4.62 19.32
C ALA A 596 35.09 5.35 18.74
N ASP A 597 35.06 5.82 17.48
CA ASP A 597 36.14 6.59 16.84
C ASP A 597 36.42 7.95 17.52
N THR A 598 35.48 8.45 18.34
CA THR A 598 35.69 9.68 19.13
C THR A 598 36.45 9.44 20.45
N ASP A 599 36.49 8.20 20.92
CA ASP A 599 37.36 7.74 22.00
C ASP A 599 38.59 7.05 21.38
N THR A 600 39.79 7.28 21.90
CA THR A 600 41.06 6.76 21.33
C THR A 600 41.24 5.24 21.52
N GLY A 601 40.35 4.41 20.97
CA GLY A 601 40.37 2.95 21.00
C GLY A 601 40.95 2.31 19.72
N PRO A 602 41.33 1.01 19.75
CA PRO A 602 41.96 0.35 18.61
C PRO A 602 41.00 0.20 17.42
N ARG A 603 41.50 0.42 16.21
CA ARG A 603 40.78 0.10 14.95
C ARG A 603 40.36 -1.37 14.96
N GLY A 604 39.09 -1.64 14.64
CA GLY A 604 38.48 -2.97 14.71
C GLY A 604 39.24 -4.06 13.92
N ASP A 605 39.18 -5.29 14.44
CA ASP A 605 39.90 -6.46 13.90
C ASP A 605 39.46 -6.83 12.46
N GLU A 606 40.34 -7.51 11.71
CA GLU A 606 40.12 -7.90 10.30
C GLU A 606 38.81 -8.70 10.08
N GLY A 607 38.45 -9.58 11.00
CA GLY A 607 37.21 -10.38 10.96
C GLY A 607 35.94 -9.55 11.19
N THR A 608 36.06 -8.41 11.86
CA THR A 608 34.97 -7.43 12.00
C THR A 608 34.76 -6.68 10.67
N GLN A 609 35.84 -6.23 10.02
CA GLN A 609 35.77 -5.56 8.71
C GLN A 609 35.25 -6.51 7.62
N PHE A 610 35.69 -7.77 7.62
CA PHE A 610 35.22 -8.78 6.66
C PHE A 610 33.71 -9.05 6.77
N ARG A 611 33.19 -9.19 8.00
CA ARG A 611 31.73 -9.34 8.23
C ARG A 611 30.94 -8.13 7.73
N GLN A 612 31.46 -6.92 7.93
CA GLN A 612 30.84 -5.68 7.45
C GLN A 612 30.75 -5.67 5.92
N GLN A 613 31.82 -6.06 5.22
CA GLN A 613 31.81 -6.18 3.76
C GLN A 613 30.75 -7.18 3.26
N ILE A 614 30.58 -8.32 3.95
CA ILE A 614 29.55 -9.32 3.61
C ILE A 614 28.14 -8.75 3.77
N GLU A 615 27.84 -8.05 4.87
CA GLU A 615 26.51 -7.48 5.12
C GLU A 615 26.17 -6.37 4.12
N TRP A 616 27.11 -5.49 3.82
CA TRP A 616 26.96 -4.50 2.75
C TRP A 616 26.75 -5.15 1.38
N ALA A 617 27.49 -6.21 1.06
CA ALA A 617 27.30 -6.96 -0.18
C ALA A 617 25.92 -7.66 -0.24
N ARG A 618 25.43 -8.19 0.89
CA ARG A 618 24.08 -8.77 1.01
C ARG A 618 23.01 -7.72 0.80
N LEU A 619 23.12 -6.56 1.44
CA LEU A 619 22.19 -5.46 1.25
C LEU A 619 22.21 -5.01 -0.22
N ALA A 620 23.39 -4.75 -0.79
CA ALA A 620 23.54 -4.33 -2.18
C ALA A 620 22.87 -5.31 -3.16
N ARG A 621 23.09 -6.63 -3.00
CA ARG A 621 22.44 -7.67 -3.82
C ARG A 621 20.92 -7.73 -3.63
N ALA A 622 20.41 -7.35 -2.46
CA ALA A 622 18.98 -7.38 -2.18
C ALA A 622 18.21 -6.18 -2.74
N VAL A 623 18.90 -5.06 -3.01
CA VAL A 623 18.24 -3.76 -3.28
C VAL A 623 18.66 -3.08 -4.58
N ARG A 624 19.85 -3.38 -5.12
CA ARG A 624 20.38 -2.71 -6.32
C ARG A 624 20.12 -3.55 -7.56
N ASN A 625 19.08 -3.20 -8.31
CA ASN A 625 18.65 -3.95 -9.49
C ASN A 625 18.60 -3.06 -10.74
N VAL A 626 18.81 -3.65 -11.91
CA VAL A 626 18.39 -3.07 -13.19
C VAL A 626 17.25 -3.92 -13.71
N ARG A 627 16.15 -3.28 -14.11
CA ARG A 627 14.97 -3.97 -14.61
C ARG A 627 14.79 -3.74 -16.10
N LEU A 628 14.40 -4.80 -16.77
CA LEU A 628 14.06 -4.82 -18.18
C LEU A 628 12.58 -5.19 -18.33
N GLU A 629 11.83 -4.36 -19.03
CA GLU A 629 10.38 -4.48 -19.15
C GLU A 629 9.96 -4.36 -20.63
N PRO A 630 9.68 -5.47 -21.31
CA PRO A 630 9.02 -5.46 -22.61
C PRO A 630 7.59 -4.93 -22.42
N GLU A 631 7.29 -3.80 -23.04
CA GLU A 631 5.98 -3.14 -22.91
C GLU A 631 5.01 -3.59 -23.99
N GLY A 632 5.52 -3.87 -25.19
CA GLY A 632 4.74 -4.40 -26.30
C GLY A 632 5.57 -4.59 -27.55
N LEU A 633 5.11 -5.48 -28.43
CA LEU A 633 5.73 -5.78 -29.71
C LEU A 633 4.73 -5.48 -30.83
N ARG A 634 5.08 -4.53 -31.68
CA ARG A 634 4.23 -4.01 -32.75
C ARG A 634 4.78 -4.34 -34.12
N ILE A 635 3.90 -4.64 -35.06
CA ILE A 635 4.22 -4.67 -36.48
C ILE A 635 3.77 -3.33 -37.08
N PRO A 636 4.70 -2.46 -37.51
CA PRO A 636 4.34 -1.20 -38.15
C PRO A 636 3.37 -1.39 -39.33
N ALA A 637 2.40 -0.48 -39.42
CA ALA A 637 1.40 -0.46 -40.49
C ALA A 637 2.03 -0.36 -41.89
N GLY A 638 1.38 -0.96 -42.88
CA GLY A 638 1.81 -0.93 -44.28
C GLY A 638 2.80 -2.04 -44.70
N GLN A 639 3.20 -2.93 -43.78
CA GLN A 639 4.01 -4.10 -44.09
C GLN A 639 3.15 -5.29 -44.53
N ALA A 640 3.59 -6.03 -45.55
CA ALA A 640 2.97 -7.29 -45.94
C ALA A 640 3.51 -8.44 -45.06
N LEU A 641 2.62 -9.24 -44.48
CA LEU A 641 3.00 -10.42 -43.70
C LEU A 641 3.53 -11.58 -44.57
N VAL A 642 3.22 -11.57 -45.86
CA VAL A 642 3.57 -12.65 -46.81
C VAL A 642 4.49 -12.09 -47.89
N GLY A 643 5.58 -12.82 -48.19
CA GLY A 643 6.44 -12.54 -49.34
C GLY A 643 7.63 -11.60 -49.09
N GLY A 644 7.98 -11.31 -47.83
CA GLY A 644 9.15 -10.50 -47.48
C GLY A 644 9.47 -10.51 -45.99
N ALA A 645 10.65 -10.01 -45.60
CA ALA A 645 11.02 -9.85 -44.20
C ALA A 645 10.16 -8.76 -43.53
N VAL A 646 9.62 -9.07 -42.36
CA VAL A 646 8.79 -8.18 -41.56
C VAL A 646 9.63 -7.56 -40.45
N THR A 647 9.49 -6.25 -40.24
CA THR A 647 10.07 -5.57 -39.07
C THR A 647 9.07 -5.59 -37.93
N VAL A 648 9.52 -6.02 -36.76
CA VAL A 648 8.79 -5.96 -35.49
C VAL A 648 9.48 -4.97 -34.57
N GLU A 649 8.74 -4.03 -34.03
CA GLU A 649 9.23 -3.03 -33.08
C GLU A 649 8.96 -3.49 -31.65
N ALA A 650 10.01 -3.85 -30.92
CA ALA A 650 9.92 -4.18 -29.50
C ALA A 650 10.14 -2.91 -28.66
N ALA A 651 9.08 -2.41 -28.02
CA ALA A 651 9.18 -1.33 -27.05
C ALA A 651 9.63 -1.91 -25.71
N VAL A 652 10.80 -1.49 -25.24
CA VAL A 652 11.44 -2.02 -24.04
C VAL A 652 11.79 -0.87 -23.11
N SER A 653 11.35 -0.97 -21.87
CA SER A 653 11.74 -0.08 -20.80
C SER A 653 12.90 -0.65 -20.00
N VAL A 654 13.88 0.20 -19.74
CA VAL A 654 14.96 -0.10 -18.79
C VAL A 654 14.81 0.83 -17.60
N PHE A 655 14.86 0.26 -16.40
CA PHE A 655 14.83 1.01 -15.16
C PHE A 655 16.06 0.72 -14.31
N ASN A 656 16.75 1.78 -13.88
CA ASN A 656 17.96 1.68 -13.09
C ASN A 656 17.66 1.99 -11.61
N GLU A 657 17.67 0.97 -10.76
CA GLU A 657 17.54 1.11 -9.29
C GLU A 657 18.89 1.07 -8.59
N THR A 658 19.98 0.99 -9.35
CA THR A 658 21.33 1.04 -8.78
C THR A 658 21.71 2.49 -8.47
N PRO A 659 22.63 2.73 -7.52
CA PRO A 659 23.12 4.06 -7.19
C PRO A 659 24.13 4.61 -8.23
N GLN A 660 24.42 3.87 -9.29
CA GLN A 660 25.35 4.28 -10.36
C GLN A 660 24.62 4.39 -11.69
N ALA A 661 25.16 5.18 -12.62
CA ALA A 661 24.60 5.21 -13.97
C ALA A 661 24.90 3.90 -14.71
N VAL A 662 23.95 3.44 -15.51
CA VAL A 662 24.05 2.19 -16.31
C VAL A 662 24.13 2.54 -17.79
N GLU A 663 25.10 1.96 -18.48
CA GLU A 663 25.34 2.07 -19.92
C GLU A 663 25.52 0.65 -20.46
N GLY A 664 24.85 0.30 -21.57
CA GLY A 664 24.78 -1.11 -21.99
C GLY A 664 24.20 -1.33 -23.38
N ARG A 665 23.80 -2.57 -23.68
CA ARG A 665 23.19 -2.98 -24.95
C ARG A 665 21.96 -3.84 -24.74
N LEU A 666 20.89 -3.51 -25.45
CA LEU A 666 19.70 -4.32 -25.56
C LEU A 666 19.89 -5.37 -26.66
N THR A 667 19.62 -6.63 -26.34
CA THR A 667 19.84 -7.79 -27.21
C THR A 667 18.59 -8.65 -27.32
N LEU A 668 18.51 -9.43 -28.41
CA LEU A 668 17.55 -10.53 -28.55
C LEU A 668 18.23 -11.80 -28.04
N ALA A 669 18.05 -12.11 -26.75
CA ALA A 669 18.73 -13.20 -26.07
C ALA A 669 18.27 -14.58 -26.53
N GLU A 670 16.97 -14.75 -26.74
CA GLU A 670 16.39 -15.96 -27.33
C GLU A 670 15.48 -15.56 -28.48
N ALA A 671 15.90 -15.88 -29.70
CA ALA A 671 15.22 -15.50 -30.93
C ALA A 671 14.28 -16.61 -31.43
N PRO A 672 13.06 -16.26 -31.88
CA PRO A 672 12.26 -17.18 -32.68
C PRO A 672 12.99 -17.59 -33.97
N GLU A 673 12.63 -18.73 -34.54
CA GLU A 673 13.24 -19.21 -35.79
C GLU A 673 13.11 -18.16 -36.92
N GLY A 674 14.22 -17.83 -37.58
CA GLY A 674 14.25 -16.84 -38.65
C GLY A 674 14.17 -15.38 -38.20
N TRP A 675 14.30 -15.11 -36.90
CA TRP A 675 14.34 -13.75 -36.35
C TRP A 675 15.77 -13.31 -36.03
N ALA A 676 16.04 -12.02 -36.18
CA ALA A 676 17.31 -11.40 -35.83
C ALA A 676 17.09 -10.03 -35.18
N GLY A 677 17.85 -9.74 -34.12
CA GLY A 677 17.95 -8.41 -33.53
C GLY A 677 19.00 -7.54 -34.22
N PRO A 678 19.18 -6.28 -33.76
CA PRO A 678 20.30 -5.45 -34.19
C PRO A 678 21.63 -6.07 -33.77
N GLU A 679 22.66 -5.98 -34.62
CA GLU A 679 24.03 -6.40 -34.31
C GLU A 679 24.92 -5.16 -34.17
N PRO A 680 25.67 -4.95 -33.07
CA PRO A 680 25.86 -5.85 -31.91
C PRO A 680 24.87 -5.61 -30.76
N GLY A 681 23.61 -5.25 -31.04
CA GLY A 681 22.59 -4.84 -30.07
C GLY A 681 22.31 -3.33 -30.07
N LEU A 682 21.14 -2.93 -29.58
CA LEU A 682 20.72 -1.52 -29.51
C LEU A 682 21.36 -0.83 -28.29
N ALA A 683 22.09 0.27 -28.51
CA ALA A 683 22.78 0.97 -27.44
C ALA A 683 21.81 1.59 -26.41
N LEU A 684 22.10 1.35 -25.13
CA LEU A 684 21.52 2.06 -24.00
C LEU A 684 22.50 3.15 -23.57
N GLU A 685 22.20 4.38 -23.95
CA GLU A 685 22.89 5.58 -23.44
C GLU A 685 22.75 5.68 -21.91
N ARG A 686 23.66 6.44 -21.30
CA ARG A 686 23.77 6.64 -19.86
C ARG A 686 22.43 6.85 -19.16
N LEU A 687 22.00 5.83 -18.42
CA LEU A 687 20.80 5.86 -17.61
C LEU A 687 21.15 6.13 -16.14
N ASN A 688 20.87 7.35 -15.66
CA ASN A 688 21.15 7.72 -14.28
C ASN A 688 20.29 6.92 -13.25
N PRO A 689 20.72 6.84 -11.98
CA PRO A 689 19.94 6.22 -10.90
C PRO A 689 18.50 6.71 -10.81
N ALA A 690 17.58 5.81 -10.47
CA ALA A 690 16.13 6.04 -10.37
C ALA A 690 15.50 6.65 -11.63
N ARG A 691 16.14 6.48 -12.80
CA ARG A 691 15.60 6.88 -14.10
C ARG A 691 15.18 5.67 -14.91
N ARG A 692 14.19 5.90 -15.75
CA ARG A 692 13.69 4.98 -16.77
C ARG A 692 14.01 5.55 -18.14
N THR A 693 14.20 4.66 -19.10
CA THR A 693 14.21 5.03 -20.50
C THR A 693 13.50 3.97 -21.33
N ARG A 694 12.68 4.39 -22.29
CA ARG A 694 12.06 3.50 -23.28
C ARG A 694 12.92 3.50 -24.54
N ARG A 695 13.13 2.31 -25.11
CA ARG A 695 13.83 2.10 -26.37
C ARG A 695 12.95 1.24 -27.27
N VAL A 696 12.98 1.52 -28.56
CA VAL A 696 12.31 0.68 -29.57
C VAL A 696 13.39 -0.09 -30.30
N MET A 697 13.43 -1.40 -30.07
CA MET A 697 14.39 -2.30 -30.70
C MET A 697 13.77 -2.90 -31.96
N PRO A 698 14.29 -2.60 -33.16
CA PRO A 698 13.81 -3.20 -34.39
C PRO A 698 14.32 -4.64 -34.50
N LEU A 699 13.39 -5.58 -34.66
CA LEU A 699 13.65 -6.99 -34.92
C LEU A 699 13.26 -7.30 -36.37
N LYS A 700 14.05 -8.11 -37.06
CA LYS A 700 13.74 -8.59 -38.41
C LYS A 700 13.27 -10.03 -38.33
N ALA A 701 12.10 -10.32 -38.89
CA ALA A 701 11.52 -11.65 -38.97
C ALA A 701 11.41 -12.06 -40.44
N ALA A 702 11.99 -13.20 -40.82
CA ALA A 702 11.79 -13.75 -42.17
C ALA A 702 10.33 -14.17 -42.40
N SER A 703 9.67 -14.67 -41.35
CA SER A 703 8.25 -14.97 -41.29
C SER A 703 7.75 -14.89 -39.84
N ILE A 704 6.44 -14.75 -39.66
CA ILE A 704 5.80 -14.74 -38.34
C ILE A 704 4.79 -15.88 -38.30
N THR A 705 5.03 -16.86 -37.43
CA THR A 705 4.18 -18.03 -37.25
C THR A 705 3.72 -18.09 -35.79
N PRO A 706 2.58 -17.46 -35.44
CA PRO A 706 2.02 -17.55 -34.10
C PRO A 706 1.60 -18.97 -33.74
N ASN A 707 1.62 -19.30 -32.45
CA ASN A 707 1.03 -20.53 -31.92
C ASN A 707 -0.52 -20.49 -31.98
N MET A 708 -1.17 -21.52 -31.44
CA MET A 708 -2.65 -21.62 -31.44
C MET A 708 -3.35 -20.51 -30.64
N ASP A 709 -2.64 -19.82 -29.75
CA ASP A 709 -3.16 -18.71 -28.94
C ASP A 709 -2.81 -17.33 -29.55
N GLY A 710 -2.22 -17.32 -30.75
CA GLY A 710 -1.84 -16.09 -31.46
C GLY A 710 -0.56 -15.45 -30.92
N LEU A 711 0.35 -16.24 -30.34
CA LEU A 711 1.57 -15.74 -29.69
C LEU A 711 2.86 -16.22 -30.37
N VAL A 712 3.87 -15.35 -30.38
CA VAL A 712 5.29 -15.70 -30.63
C VAL A 712 6.12 -15.26 -29.42
N PRO A 713 6.55 -16.19 -28.53
CA PRO A 713 7.39 -15.86 -27.39
C PRO A 713 8.83 -15.57 -27.83
N LEU A 714 9.52 -14.69 -27.10
CA LEU A 714 10.94 -14.39 -27.27
C LEU A 714 11.54 -13.93 -25.94
N ARG A 715 12.87 -13.85 -25.85
CA ARG A 715 13.55 -13.29 -24.68
C ARG A 715 14.45 -12.13 -25.05
N LEU A 716 14.29 -11.03 -24.34
CA LEU A 716 15.08 -9.81 -24.49
C LEU A 716 16.11 -9.73 -23.37
N GLY A 717 17.28 -9.19 -23.68
CA GLY A 717 18.39 -9.02 -22.74
C GLY A 717 18.86 -7.57 -22.66
N LEU A 718 19.42 -7.21 -21.51
CA LEU A 718 20.25 -6.01 -21.34
C LEU A 718 21.58 -6.44 -20.74
N GLU A 719 22.67 -6.09 -21.40
CA GLU A 719 24.04 -6.36 -20.98
C GLU A 719 24.73 -5.06 -20.58
N TRP A 720 25.34 -4.99 -19.39
CA TRP A 720 26.15 -3.86 -18.93
C TRP A 720 27.32 -4.32 -18.05
N GLY A 721 28.55 -3.97 -18.43
CA GLY A 721 29.73 -4.50 -17.73
C GLY A 721 29.78 -6.04 -17.80
N GLU A 722 29.81 -6.70 -16.64
CA GLU A 722 29.73 -8.16 -16.50
C GLU A 722 28.31 -8.65 -16.11
N GLU A 723 27.36 -7.73 -15.96
CA GLU A 723 26.00 -8.01 -15.52
C GLU A 723 25.04 -8.13 -16.70
N GLN A 724 24.00 -8.93 -16.51
CA GLN A 724 22.97 -9.16 -17.51
C GLN A 724 21.60 -9.36 -16.85
N VAL A 725 20.56 -8.81 -17.47
CA VAL A 725 19.17 -9.03 -17.06
C VAL A 725 18.34 -9.41 -18.28
N TYR A 726 17.40 -10.32 -18.07
CA TYR A 726 16.53 -10.85 -19.12
C TYR A 726 15.07 -10.57 -18.79
N ALA A 727 14.26 -10.43 -19.83
CA ALA A 727 12.82 -10.34 -19.69
C ALA A 727 12.11 -11.02 -20.86
N ASP A 728 11.03 -11.72 -20.55
CA ASP A 728 10.22 -12.43 -21.54
C ASP A 728 9.34 -11.44 -22.30
N GLY A 729 9.39 -11.52 -23.63
CA GLY A 729 8.56 -10.76 -24.56
C GLY A 729 7.59 -11.69 -25.29
N ARG A 730 6.49 -11.12 -25.77
CA ARG A 730 5.52 -11.82 -26.62
C ARG A 730 5.05 -10.91 -27.74
N LEU A 731 5.15 -11.37 -28.98
CA LEU A 731 4.41 -10.78 -30.08
C LEU A 731 3.03 -11.44 -30.12
N CYS A 732 1.99 -10.65 -29.91
CA CYS A 732 0.60 -11.11 -30.06
C CYS A 732 0.12 -10.74 -31.46
N LEU A 733 -0.30 -11.73 -32.26
CA LEU A 733 -0.80 -11.55 -33.63
C LEU A 733 -2.01 -12.47 -33.87
N VAL A 734 -3.15 -11.85 -34.22
CA VAL A 734 -4.33 -12.55 -34.74
C VAL A 734 -4.58 -12.17 -36.20
N ILE A 735 -4.98 -13.15 -37.00
CA ILE A 735 -5.29 -13.01 -38.41
C ILE A 735 -6.79 -13.26 -38.60
N SER A 736 -7.50 -12.22 -38.99
CA SER A 736 -8.95 -12.31 -39.20
C SER A 736 -9.28 -13.20 -40.40
N GLN A 737 -10.21 -14.14 -40.23
CA GLN A 737 -10.68 -15.02 -41.31
C GLN A 737 -11.83 -14.37 -42.08
N PRO A 738 -11.84 -14.43 -43.43
CA PRO A 738 -12.95 -13.94 -44.22
C PRO A 738 -14.16 -14.88 -44.16
N LEU A 739 -15.36 -14.32 -44.07
CA LEU A 739 -16.62 -15.05 -44.11
C LEU A 739 -17.36 -14.83 -45.42
N ALA A 740 -18.03 -15.88 -45.88
CA ALA A 740 -18.95 -15.79 -47.01
C ALA A 740 -20.34 -15.27 -46.60
N ARG A 741 -20.69 -15.37 -45.32
CA ARG A 741 -21.97 -14.92 -44.75
C ARG A 741 -21.73 -14.27 -43.39
N PRO A 742 -22.51 -13.22 -43.03
CA PRO A 742 -22.44 -12.60 -41.71
C PRO A 742 -22.71 -13.59 -40.57
N ILE A 743 -22.03 -13.41 -39.43
CA ILE A 743 -22.40 -14.03 -38.15
C ILE A 743 -23.69 -13.40 -37.64
N ALA A 744 -24.65 -14.22 -37.23
CA ALA A 744 -25.81 -13.86 -36.45
C ALA A 744 -25.38 -13.56 -35.02
N VAL A 745 -25.42 -12.29 -34.62
CA VAL A 745 -25.03 -11.82 -33.28
C VAL A 745 -26.12 -12.22 -32.27
N ASP A 746 -26.12 -13.47 -31.84
CA ASP A 746 -27.07 -14.06 -30.88
C ASP A 746 -26.40 -14.47 -29.55
N GLY A 747 -25.08 -14.33 -29.47
CA GLY A 747 -24.24 -14.60 -28.31
C GLY A 747 -23.61 -15.99 -28.36
N ARG A 748 -23.93 -16.84 -29.34
CA ARG A 748 -23.46 -18.23 -29.42
C ARG A 748 -22.33 -18.40 -30.41
N LEU A 749 -21.28 -19.11 -30.00
CA LEU A 749 -20.10 -19.30 -30.84
C LEU A 749 -20.21 -20.47 -31.83
N ASP A 750 -21.43 -20.94 -32.14
CA ASP A 750 -21.67 -22.20 -32.88
C ASP A 750 -21.23 -22.14 -34.36
N GLU A 751 -21.22 -20.94 -34.95
CA GLU A 751 -20.91 -20.70 -36.38
C GLU A 751 -19.51 -20.13 -36.64
N TRP A 752 -18.66 -20.07 -35.61
CA TRP A 752 -17.34 -19.45 -35.72
C TRP A 752 -16.32 -20.38 -36.39
N PRO A 753 -15.58 -19.90 -37.42
CA PRO A 753 -14.58 -20.73 -38.09
C PRO A 753 -13.36 -20.93 -37.20
N LEU A 754 -12.87 -22.18 -37.15
CA LEU A 754 -11.54 -22.49 -36.62
C LEU A 754 -10.52 -22.29 -37.74
N GLY A 755 -9.83 -21.15 -37.73
CA GLY A 755 -8.80 -20.80 -38.69
C GLY A 755 -7.40 -20.84 -38.08
N ALA A 756 -6.37 -21.07 -38.91
CA ALA A 756 -5.00 -20.91 -38.43
C ALA A 756 -4.73 -19.45 -38.06
N GLY A 757 -4.43 -19.19 -36.79
CA GLY A 757 -4.05 -17.87 -36.27
C GLY A 757 -5.20 -16.89 -36.03
N ASN A 758 -6.47 -17.33 -36.05
CA ASN A 758 -7.63 -16.45 -35.81
C ASN A 758 -8.11 -16.40 -34.35
N VAL A 759 -7.35 -17.00 -33.45
CA VAL A 759 -7.65 -17.09 -32.02
C VAL A 759 -6.61 -16.32 -31.23
N ALA A 760 -7.09 -15.44 -30.35
CA ALA A 760 -6.32 -14.84 -29.27
C ALA A 760 -6.60 -15.63 -27.99
N GLY A 761 -5.58 -16.29 -27.45
CA GLY A 761 -5.65 -17.08 -26.21
C GLY A 761 -4.49 -16.77 -25.25
N ASP A 762 -4.36 -17.56 -24.18
CA ASP A 762 -3.25 -17.43 -23.21
C ASP A 762 -3.10 -16.02 -22.58
N PHE A 763 -4.24 -15.46 -22.14
CA PHE A 763 -4.30 -14.16 -21.47
C PHE A 763 -3.44 -14.15 -20.20
N VAL A 764 -2.89 -12.99 -19.86
CA VAL A 764 -2.15 -12.78 -18.60
C VAL A 764 -2.84 -11.75 -17.72
N LEU A 765 -2.70 -11.92 -16.42
CA LEU A 765 -3.14 -10.97 -15.42
C LEU A 765 -2.32 -9.67 -15.55
N VAL A 766 -3.04 -8.56 -15.63
CA VAL A 766 -2.45 -7.22 -15.52
C VAL A 766 -1.79 -7.11 -14.13
N GLY A 767 -0.57 -6.60 -14.08
CA GLY A 767 0.25 -6.46 -12.88
C GLY A 767 1.04 -7.71 -12.46
N ALA A 768 0.65 -8.91 -12.90
CA ALA A 768 1.29 -10.14 -12.43
C ALA A 768 2.70 -10.37 -13.02
N LEU A 769 3.03 -9.72 -14.13
CA LEU A 769 4.39 -9.71 -14.68
C LEU A 769 5.37 -8.88 -13.81
N ASP A 770 4.85 -7.96 -13.00
CA ASP A 770 5.65 -7.15 -12.06
C ASP A 770 5.63 -7.75 -10.65
N VAL A 771 4.49 -8.34 -10.25
CA VAL A 771 4.30 -9.04 -8.97
C VAL A 771 3.62 -10.39 -9.22
N PRO A 772 4.40 -11.46 -9.47
CA PRO A 772 3.88 -12.80 -9.73
C PRO A 772 2.99 -13.31 -8.60
N LYS A 773 1.89 -14.00 -8.96
CA LYS A 773 0.94 -14.55 -7.99
C LYS A 773 1.46 -15.86 -7.39
N GLU A 774 1.46 -15.94 -6.07
CA GLU A 774 1.89 -17.11 -5.31
C GLU A 774 0.81 -18.19 -5.28
N GLY A 775 1.22 -19.45 -5.05
CA GLY A 775 0.30 -20.58 -4.86
C GLY A 775 -0.35 -21.13 -6.14
N ARG A 776 0.21 -20.80 -7.32
CA ARG A 776 -0.33 -21.21 -8.63
C ARG A 776 0.70 -21.95 -9.48
N ALA A 777 0.22 -22.82 -10.38
CA ALA A 777 1.04 -23.44 -11.41
C ALA A 777 1.59 -22.41 -12.42
N SER A 778 0.78 -21.41 -12.77
CA SER A 778 1.16 -20.28 -13.62
C SER A 778 0.90 -18.97 -12.85
N ALA A 779 1.98 -18.28 -12.46
CA ALA A 779 1.92 -17.13 -11.55
C ALA A 779 1.30 -15.87 -12.16
N ASP A 780 1.15 -15.80 -13.48
CA ASP A 780 0.69 -14.63 -14.23
C ASP A 780 -0.55 -14.90 -15.10
N ARG A 781 -1.13 -16.10 -15.04
CA ARG A 781 -2.33 -16.47 -15.82
C ARG A 781 -3.61 -16.35 -14.99
N PRO A 782 -4.75 -15.96 -15.61
CA PRO A 782 -6.04 -15.95 -14.92
C PRO A 782 -6.49 -17.36 -14.58
N SER A 783 -7.35 -17.47 -13.57
CA SER A 783 -7.91 -18.75 -13.10
C SER A 783 -8.87 -19.36 -14.09
N GLN A 784 -9.60 -18.52 -14.81
CA GLN A 784 -10.55 -18.92 -15.82
C GLN A 784 -10.07 -18.52 -17.21
N ARG A 785 -10.12 -19.45 -18.15
CA ARG A 785 -9.64 -19.22 -19.52
C ARG A 785 -10.52 -18.20 -20.25
N THR A 786 -9.88 -17.29 -20.96
CA THR A 786 -10.50 -16.45 -21.98
C THR A 786 -9.88 -16.72 -23.34
N SER A 787 -10.70 -16.73 -24.38
CA SER A 787 -10.24 -16.81 -25.77
C SER A 787 -11.12 -15.96 -26.66
N VAL A 788 -10.54 -15.36 -27.69
CA VAL A 788 -11.24 -14.48 -28.62
C VAL A 788 -11.02 -14.95 -30.04
N PHE A 789 -12.11 -15.20 -30.75
CA PHE A 789 -12.10 -15.52 -32.16
C PHE A 789 -12.27 -14.25 -32.99
N VAL A 790 -11.55 -14.13 -34.10
CA VAL A 790 -11.60 -12.95 -34.95
C VAL A 790 -11.88 -13.34 -36.40
N THR A 791 -12.90 -12.72 -36.98
CA THR A 791 -13.33 -12.97 -38.36
C THR A 791 -13.95 -11.70 -38.95
N HIS A 792 -14.14 -11.64 -40.26
CA HIS A 792 -14.70 -10.47 -40.94
C HIS A 792 -15.47 -10.87 -42.19
N ASP A 793 -16.40 -10.03 -42.61
CA ASP A 793 -16.93 -10.03 -43.97
C ASP A 793 -16.62 -8.69 -44.66
N ALA A 794 -17.34 -8.36 -45.73
CA ALA A 794 -17.15 -7.11 -46.46
C ALA A 794 -17.63 -5.86 -45.68
N GLU A 795 -18.48 -6.02 -44.66
CA GLU A 795 -19.13 -4.91 -43.96
C GLU A 795 -18.65 -4.76 -42.51
N ALA A 796 -18.25 -5.84 -41.85
CA ALA A 796 -17.97 -5.84 -40.43
C ALA A 796 -16.80 -6.74 -40.02
N LEU A 797 -16.15 -6.32 -38.93
CA LEU A 797 -15.29 -7.12 -38.10
C LEU A 797 -16.14 -7.79 -37.01
N TYR A 798 -15.94 -9.08 -36.79
CA TYR A 798 -16.62 -9.87 -35.78
C TYR A 798 -15.63 -10.37 -34.74
N LEU A 799 -15.98 -10.22 -33.46
CA LEU A 799 -15.21 -10.71 -32.31
C LEU A 799 -16.07 -11.63 -31.44
N GLY A 800 -15.57 -12.82 -31.13
CA GLY A 800 -16.28 -13.84 -30.37
C GLY A 800 -15.50 -14.17 -29.10
N PHE A 801 -15.98 -13.73 -27.94
CA PHE A 801 -15.36 -14.05 -26.66
C PHE A 801 -15.92 -15.35 -26.10
N TYR A 802 -15.01 -16.24 -25.74
CA TYR A 802 -15.26 -17.39 -24.89
C TYR A 802 -14.72 -17.07 -23.49
N CYS A 803 -15.60 -17.02 -22.50
CA CYS A 803 -15.26 -16.69 -21.12
C CYS A 803 -15.63 -17.86 -20.20
N ALA A 804 -14.67 -18.73 -19.88
CA ALA A 804 -14.90 -19.80 -18.91
C ALA A 804 -15.28 -19.21 -17.54
N ASP A 805 -16.17 -19.87 -16.81
CA ASP A 805 -16.51 -19.55 -15.43
C ASP A 805 -17.12 -20.78 -14.76
N ASP A 806 -16.36 -21.40 -13.87
CA ASP A 806 -16.80 -22.57 -13.11
C ASP A 806 -17.93 -22.29 -12.11
N HIS A 807 -18.21 -21.01 -11.81
CA HIS A 807 -19.28 -20.57 -10.91
C HIS A 807 -20.09 -19.43 -11.57
N LEU A 808 -20.54 -19.64 -12.81
CA LEU A 808 -21.23 -18.62 -13.61
C LEU A 808 -22.43 -17.97 -12.89
N THR A 809 -23.14 -18.72 -12.04
CA THR A 809 -24.29 -18.21 -11.27
C THR A 809 -23.92 -17.16 -10.23
N GLU A 810 -22.64 -17.06 -9.85
CA GLU A 810 -22.11 -16.09 -8.88
C GLU A 810 -21.56 -14.82 -9.55
N ARG A 811 -21.71 -14.67 -10.87
CA ARG A 811 -21.22 -13.52 -11.61
C ARG A 811 -21.87 -12.23 -11.11
N GLN A 812 -21.06 -11.19 -10.93
CA GLN A 812 -21.55 -9.87 -10.53
C GLN A 812 -22.12 -9.14 -11.75
N VAL A 813 -23.42 -8.81 -11.68
CA VAL A 813 -24.17 -8.18 -12.76
C VAL A 813 -25.06 -7.07 -12.18
N THR A 814 -24.79 -5.84 -12.60
CA THR A 814 -25.56 -4.63 -12.26
C THR A 814 -26.38 -4.16 -13.45
N TRP A 815 -27.47 -3.43 -13.18
CA TRP A 815 -28.38 -2.91 -14.21
C TRP A 815 -28.13 -1.43 -14.54
N ASP A 816 -26.86 -1.02 -14.59
CA ASP A 816 -26.46 0.31 -15.06
C ASP A 816 -25.59 0.23 -16.33
N ASN A 817 -25.65 1.29 -17.14
CA ASN A 817 -24.91 1.41 -18.40
C ASN A 817 -23.61 2.23 -18.21
N ARG A 818 -22.93 2.05 -17.09
CA ARG A 818 -21.64 2.70 -16.81
C ARG A 818 -20.61 1.64 -16.44
N VAL A 819 -19.35 1.94 -16.76
CA VAL A 819 -18.20 1.20 -16.27
C VAL A 819 -17.56 2.04 -15.19
N ARG A 820 -17.30 1.43 -14.04
CA ARG A 820 -16.58 2.07 -12.93
C ARG A 820 -15.14 1.65 -13.03
N TYR A 821 -14.25 2.55 -12.64
CA TYR A 821 -12.82 2.28 -12.61
C TYR A 821 -12.28 2.60 -11.21
N ASP A 822 -11.42 1.72 -10.72
CA ASP A 822 -10.51 2.03 -9.63
C ASP A 822 -9.11 2.05 -10.24
N GLU A 823 -8.46 3.22 -10.18
CA GLU A 823 -7.30 3.54 -11.01
C GLU A 823 -7.57 3.31 -12.52
N LEU A 824 -6.80 2.43 -13.16
CA LEU A 824 -6.93 2.08 -14.57
C LEU A 824 -7.50 0.67 -14.75
N TRP A 825 -8.21 0.15 -13.74
CA TRP A 825 -8.86 -1.16 -13.78
C TRP A 825 -10.37 -0.99 -13.67
N PRO A 826 -11.16 -1.69 -14.50
CA PRO A 826 -12.60 -1.76 -14.31
C PRO A 826 -12.95 -2.40 -12.96
N THR A 827 -14.10 -2.02 -12.39
CA THR A 827 -14.65 -2.58 -11.15
C THR A 827 -16.17 -2.79 -11.24
N GLY A 828 -16.70 -3.66 -10.37
CA GLY A 828 -18.14 -3.91 -10.22
C GLY A 828 -18.67 -5.10 -11.00
N ASP A 829 -18.58 -5.10 -12.33
CA ASP A 829 -19.22 -6.12 -13.18
C ASP A 829 -18.22 -7.00 -13.91
N ASP A 830 -18.57 -8.27 -14.17
CA ASP A 830 -17.83 -9.07 -15.15
C ASP A 830 -18.04 -8.46 -16.54
N LEU A 831 -16.96 -8.24 -17.27
CA LEU A 831 -16.99 -7.55 -18.55
C LEU A 831 -15.82 -7.95 -19.45
N VAL A 832 -16.01 -7.74 -20.74
CA VAL A 832 -14.95 -7.85 -21.75
C VAL A 832 -14.69 -6.48 -22.38
N GLU A 833 -13.44 -6.22 -22.72
CA GLU A 833 -13.01 -4.99 -23.37
C GLU A 833 -12.26 -5.30 -24.67
N VAL A 834 -12.49 -4.44 -25.67
CA VAL A 834 -11.74 -4.41 -26.92
C VAL A 834 -11.18 -3.00 -27.08
N VAL A 835 -9.86 -2.89 -27.23
CA VAL A 835 -9.18 -1.62 -27.56
C VAL A 835 -8.55 -1.74 -28.92
N LEU A 836 -8.87 -0.81 -29.82
CA LEU A 836 -8.43 -0.81 -31.22
C LEU A 836 -7.65 0.46 -31.56
N ASP A 837 -6.59 0.27 -32.32
CA ASP A 837 -5.95 1.30 -33.14
C ASP A 837 -6.08 0.89 -34.62
N PRO A 838 -7.15 1.32 -35.31
CA PRO A 838 -7.37 0.94 -36.70
C PRO A 838 -6.28 1.45 -37.64
N THR A 839 -5.60 2.53 -37.27
CA THR A 839 -4.57 3.14 -38.11
C THR A 839 -3.21 2.47 -37.96
N GLY A 840 -3.01 1.71 -36.88
CA GLY A 840 -1.71 1.17 -36.47
C GLY A 840 -0.66 2.25 -36.17
N ARG A 841 -1.08 3.51 -36.00
CA ARG A 841 -0.23 4.71 -35.86
C ARG A 841 -0.70 5.63 -34.73
N ALA A 842 -1.54 5.16 -33.81
CA ALA A 842 -2.04 5.98 -32.70
C ALA A 842 -0.87 6.49 -31.82
N ALA A 843 -0.79 7.81 -31.67
CA ALA A 843 0.25 8.45 -30.85
C ALA A 843 -0.06 8.43 -29.34
N GLY A 844 -1.31 8.16 -28.96
CA GLY A 844 -1.73 8.14 -27.56
C GLY A 844 -3.15 7.61 -27.36
N PRO A 845 -3.60 7.47 -26.10
CA PRO A 845 -4.88 6.83 -25.76
C PRO A 845 -6.11 7.49 -26.39
N GLY A 846 -6.11 8.80 -26.63
CA GLY A 846 -7.27 9.52 -27.17
C GLY A 846 -7.59 9.19 -28.63
N ALA A 847 -6.70 8.51 -29.35
CA ALA A 847 -6.95 8.03 -30.71
C ALA A 847 -7.48 6.58 -30.73
N LEU A 848 -7.47 5.88 -29.59
CA LEU A 848 -7.93 4.51 -29.49
C LEU A 848 -9.46 4.46 -29.53
N LEU A 849 -9.98 3.37 -30.08
CA LEU A 849 -11.40 3.04 -30.01
C LEU A 849 -11.59 1.96 -28.95
N HIS A 850 -12.57 2.15 -28.08
CA HIS A 850 -12.81 1.27 -26.93
C HIS A 850 -14.24 0.76 -26.98
N VAL A 851 -14.39 -0.56 -26.92
CA VAL A 851 -15.67 -1.26 -26.81
C VAL A 851 -15.68 -2.03 -25.51
N VAL A 852 -16.72 -1.84 -24.70
CA VAL A 852 -16.96 -2.64 -23.49
C VAL A 852 -18.29 -3.35 -23.63
N VAL A 853 -18.30 -4.65 -23.35
CA VAL A 853 -19.54 -5.42 -23.20
C VAL A 853 -19.60 -5.96 -21.78
N LYS A 854 -20.57 -5.46 -21.02
CA LYS A 854 -20.85 -5.93 -19.65
C LYS A 854 -21.57 -7.26 -19.71
N ALA A 855 -21.45 -8.05 -18.65
CA ALA A 855 -22.17 -9.31 -18.47
C ALA A 855 -23.70 -9.20 -18.63
N ASN A 856 -24.31 -8.04 -18.39
CA ASN A 856 -25.74 -7.79 -18.61
C ASN A 856 -26.10 -7.53 -20.10
N GLY A 857 -25.13 -7.54 -21.00
CA GLY A 857 -25.29 -7.22 -22.43
C GLY A 857 -25.21 -5.73 -22.77
N ALA A 858 -24.97 -4.84 -21.80
CA ALA A 858 -24.78 -3.41 -22.09
C ALA A 858 -23.49 -3.19 -22.89
N VAL A 859 -23.60 -2.42 -23.98
CA VAL A 859 -22.50 -2.07 -24.88
C VAL A 859 -22.14 -0.61 -24.68
N LEU A 860 -20.87 -0.34 -24.40
CA LEU A 860 -20.31 1.00 -24.37
C LEU A 860 -19.29 1.15 -25.49
N THR A 861 -19.32 2.28 -26.19
CA THR A 861 -18.41 2.59 -27.29
C THR A 861 -17.86 4.00 -27.17
N GLU A 862 -16.55 4.10 -27.13
CA GLU A 862 -15.84 5.33 -26.80
C GLU A 862 -14.66 5.53 -27.75
N ARG A 863 -14.34 6.79 -28.05
CA ARG A 863 -13.04 7.19 -28.60
C ARG A 863 -12.25 7.81 -27.45
N GLY A 864 -11.04 7.30 -27.22
CA GLY A 864 -10.40 7.40 -25.92
C GLY A 864 -11.10 6.49 -24.90
N VAL A 865 -10.70 6.62 -23.63
CA VAL A 865 -11.21 5.79 -22.53
C VAL A 865 -11.59 6.69 -21.38
N ALA A 866 -12.77 6.48 -20.79
CA ALA A 866 -13.31 7.36 -19.75
C ALA A 866 -12.36 7.57 -18.55
N CYS A 867 -11.66 6.51 -18.10
CA CYS A 867 -10.70 6.59 -16.99
C CYS A 867 -9.44 7.43 -17.29
N LEU A 868 -9.24 7.83 -18.56
CA LEU A 868 -8.12 8.63 -19.03
C LEU A 868 -8.53 10.04 -19.47
N ALA A 869 -9.74 10.50 -19.15
CA ALA A 869 -10.24 11.80 -19.60
C ALA A 869 -9.36 13.01 -19.19
N ASP A 870 -8.63 12.89 -18.07
CA ASP A 870 -7.70 13.93 -17.61
C ASP A 870 -6.35 13.94 -18.34
N VAL A 871 -6.02 12.88 -19.09
CA VAL A 871 -4.77 12.76 -19.85
C VAL A 871 -4.95 12.77 -21.37
N ALA A 872 -6.14 12.45 -21.85
CA ALA A 872 -6.43 12.39 -23.29
C ALA A 872 -7.87 12.79 -23.62
N PRO A 873 -8.16 13.22 -24.87
CA PRO A 873 -9.53 13.38 -25.34
C PRO A 873 -10.33 12.09 -25.20
N HIS A 874 -11.58 12.25 -24.74
CA HIS A 874 -12.56 11.18 -24.62
C HIS A 874 -13.90 11.67 -25.15
N ALA A 875 -14.60 10.82 -25.92
CA ALA A 875 -15.94 11.09 -26.42
C ALA A 875 -16.69 9.78 -26.73
N HIS A 876 -18.02 9.86 -26.78
CA HIS A 876 -18.84 8.78 -27.32
C HIS A 876 -18.48 8.53 -28.79
N TRP A 877 -18.32 7.26 -29.19
CA TRP A 877 -18.05 6.87 -30.57
C TRP A 877 -19.30 6.18 -31.14
N PRO A 878 -20.13 6.85 -31.97
CA PRO A 878 -21.37 6.29 -32.50
C PRO A 878 -21.09 5.26 -33.60
N ALA A 879 -20.57 4.11 -33.20
CA ALA A 879 -19.98 3.10 -34.07
C ALA A 879 -21.00 2.13 -34.70
N GLY A 880 -22.24 2.11 -34.19
CA GLY A 880 -23.21 1.08 -34.56
C GLY A 880 -22.77 -0.33 -34.16
N VAL A 881 -21.95 -0.46 -33.11
CA VAL A 881 -21.54 -1.75 -32.56
C VAL A 881 -22.74 -2.43 -31.93
N ILE A 882 -22.91 -3.70 -32.26
CA ILE A 882 -23.94 -4.57 -31.69
C ILE A 882 -23.22 -5.71 -31.00
N ALA A 883 -23.68 -6.08 -29.81
CA ALA A 883 -23.20 -7.27 -29.13
C ALA A 883 -24.36 -8.07 -28.56
N ALA A 884 -24.15 -9.38 -28.43
CA ALA A 884 -25.05 -10.29 -27.75
C ALA A 884 -24.25 -11.15 -26.77
N VAL A 885 -24.88 -11.47 -25.63
CA VAL A 885 -24.31 -12.29 -24.56
C VAL A 885 -25.16 -13.54 -24.41
N ASP A 886 -24.52 -14.71 -24.40
CA ASP A 886 -25.14 -15.96 -23.97
C ASP A 886 -24.48 -16.46 -22.69
N ASP A 887 -25.27 -16.52 -21.62
CA ASP A 887 -24.90 -17.03 -20.31
C ASP A 887 -25.86 -18.14 -19.84
N ARG A 888 -26.71 -18.66 -20.74
CA ARG A 888 -27.77 -19.63 -20.41
C ARG A 888 -27.57 -20.98 -21.05
N SER A 889 -26.93 -21.04 -22.22
CA SER A 889 -26.76 -22.31 -22.93
C SER A 889 -25.77 -23.24 -22.23
N HIS A 890 -24.86 -22.69 -21.40
CA HIS A 890 -23.82 -23.45 -20.73
C HIS A 890 -23.62 -22.97 -19.28
N PRO A 891 -23.47 -23.89 -18.31
CA PRO A 891 -23.30 -23.53 -16.90
C PRO A 891 -21.85 -23.15 -16.54
N ASP A 892 -20.89 -23.44 -17.43
CA ASP A 892 -19.44 -23.34 -17.19
C ASP A 892 -18.77 -22.19 -17.95
N ARG A 893 -19.55 -21.35 -18.63
CA ARG A 893 -19.05 -20.23 -19.44
C ARG A 893 -20.16 -19.27 -19.81
N TRP A 894 -19.74 -18.06 -20.19
CA TRP A 894 -20.56 -17.19 -21.01
C TRP A 894 -19.78 -16.79 -22.26
N THR A 895 -20.52 -16.42 -23.30
CA THR A 895 -19.97 -16.02 -24.58
C THR A 895 -20.49 -14.66 -25.00
N VAL A 896 -19.66 -13.93 -25.74
CA VAL A 896 -20.02 -12.63 -26.29
C VAL A 896 -19.71 -12.60 -27.77
N GLU A 897 -20.67 -12.18 -28.56
CA GLU A 897 -20.44 -11.86 -29.96
C GLU A 897 -20.53 -10.35 -30.15
N ILE A 898 -19.56 -9.77 -30.85
CA ILE A 898 -19.48 -8.33 -31.11
C ILE A 898 -19.34 -8.13 -32.61
N ARG A 899 -20.21 -7.34 -33.20
CA ARG A 899 -20.12 -6.86 -34.58
C ARG A 899 -19.71 -5.39 -34.59
N ILE A 900 -18.58 -5.10 -35.22
CA ILE A 900 -18.03 -3.75 -35.40
C ILE A 900 -18.08 -3.41 -36.90
N PRO A 901 -18.90 -2.44 -37.34
CA PRO A 901 -18.91 -2.02 -38.74
C PRO A 901 -17.54 -1.52 -39.19
N LEU A 902 -17.03 -2.03 -40.32
CA LEU A 902 -15.73 -1.59 -40.88
C LEU A 902 -15.76 -0.12 -41.29
N SER A 903 -16.93 0.39 -41.69
CA SER A 903 -17.15 1.81 -42.00
C SER A 903 -17.01 2.74 -40.79
N ALA A 904 -17.09 2.21 -39.55
CA ALA A 904 -16.89 2.98 -38.33
C ALA A 904 -15.42 3.07 -37.90
N LEU A 905 -14.55 2.23 -38.48
CA LEU A 905 -13.11 2.25 -38.26
C LEU A 905 -12.50 3.31 -39.18
N ASP A 906 -11.93 4.39 -38.65
CA ASP A 906 -11.40 5.47 -39.50
C ASP A 906 -10.16 4.98 -40.28
N SER A 907 -10.34 4.68 -41.57
CA SER A 907 -9.25 4.28 -42.47
C SER A 907 -8.43 3.08 -41.93
N PRO A 908 -9.05 1.89 -41.78
CA PRO A 908 -8.38 0.76 -41.17
C PRO A 908 -7.20 0.29 -42.05
N GLU A 909 -6.03 0.17 -41.44
CA GLU A 909 -4.87 -0.45 -42.06
C GLU A 909 -5.04 -1.97 -42.10
N ALA A 910 -4.30 -2.64 -43.00
CA ALA A 910 -4.29 -4.11 -43.00
C ALA A 910 -3.66 -4.69 -41.73
N MET A 911 -2.82 -3.91 -41.04
CA MET A 911 -2.23 -4.27 -39.76
C MET A 911 -2.65 -3.21 -38.73
N MET A 912 -3.56 -3.60 -37.84
CA MET A 912 -4.13 -2.74 -36.81
C MET A 912 -3.54 -3.07 -35.43
N GLY A 913 -3.66 -2.13 -34.49
CA GLY A 913 -3.50 -2.42 -33.07
C GLY A 913 -4.79 -2.96 -32.47
N VAL A 914 -4.69 -4.02 -31.67
CA VAL A 914 -5.80 -4.55 -30.89
C VAL A 914 -5.33 -5.05 -29.53
N ASN A 915 -6.17 -4.90 -28.53
CA ASN A 915 -6.05 -5.67 -27.31
C ASN A 915 -7.43 -6.14 -26.86
N PHE A 916 -7.46 -7.33 -26.27
CA PHE A 916 -8.63 -7.93 -25.68
C PHE A 916 -8.39 -8.10 -24.18
N ALA A 917 -9.42 -7.86 -23.39
CA ALA A 917 -9.35 -8.06 -21.95
C ALA A 917 -10.65 -8.58 -21.37
N ARG A 918 -10.52 -9.15 -20.17
CA ARG A 918 -11.63 -9.54 -19.31
C ARG A 918 -11.33 -9.12 -17.89
N PHE A 919 -12.33 -8.56 -17.22
CA PHE A 919 -12.32 -8.35 -15.78
C PHE A 919 -13.32 -9.28 -15.12
N MET A 920 -12.84 -10.16 -14.24
CA MET A 920 -13.66 -11.05 -13.43
C MET A 920 -13.68 -10.56 -11.97
N PRO A 921 -14.73 -9.85 -11.52
CA PRO A 921 -14.78 -9.26 -10.18
C PRO A 921 -14.79 -10.32 -9.07
N ARG A 922 -15.42 -11.49 -9.28
CA ARG A 922 -15.49 -12.56 -8.28
C ARG A 922 -14.10 -12.99 -7.78
N LEU A 923 -13.15 -13.13 -8.70
CA LEU A 923 -11.76 -13.51 -8.40
C LEU A 923 -10.81 -12.30 -8.34
N GLY A 924 -11.30 -11.09 -8.63
CA GLY A 924 -10.46 -9.89 -8.69
C GLY A 924 -9.39 -9.96 -9.77
N GLU A 925 -9.67 -10.64 -10.88
CA GLU A 925 -8.71 -10.89 -11.95
C GLU A 925 -9.01 -9.98 -13.15
N TYR A 926 -8.04 -9.13 -13.51
CA TYR A 926 -8.06 -8.38 -14.77
C TYR A 926 -6.99 -8.94 -15.69
N SER A 927 -7.39 -9.38 -16.88
CA SER A 927 -6.49 -10.09 -17.80
C SER A 927 -6.48 -9.48 -19.18
N SER A 928 -5.33 -9.56 -19.86
CA SER A 928 -5.10 -8.99 -21.18
C SER A 928 -4.39 -9.99 -22.09
N TRP A 929 -4.80 -10.04 -23.36
CA TRP A 929 -4.18 -10.89 -24.38
C TRP A 929 -2.79 -10.39 -24.81
N SER A 930 -2.64 -9.08 -24.99
CA SER A 930 -1.37 -8.48 -25.46
C SER A 930 -0.20 -8.64 -24.49
N GLY A 931 -0.50 -8.94 -23.22
CA GLY A 931 0.51 -8.89 -22.15
C GLY A 931 0.63 -7.53 -21.46
N ALA A 932 -0.35 -6.65 -21.62
CA ALA A 932 -0.34 -5.33 -21.01
C ALA A 932 -0.06 -5.40 -19.49
N ARG A 933 1.09 -4.86 -19.07
CA ARG A 933 1.60 -5.01 -17.70
C ARG A 933 0.85 -4.16 -16.68
N ARG A 934 0.57 -2.88 -16.99
CA ARG A 934 0.03 -1.91 -16.01
C ARG A 934 -1.44 -1.61 -16.25
N HIS A 935 -1.78 -1.31 -17.50
CA HIS A 935 -3.12 -1.05 -18.02
C HIS A 935 -3.10 -1.33 -19.53
N LEU A 936 -4.28 -1.49 -20.15
CA LEU A 936 -4.38 -1.86 -21.57
C LEU A 936 -4.60 -0.68 -22.53
N TYR A 937 -4.69 0.53 -21.99
CA TYR A 937 -5.04 1.75 -22.71
C TYR A 937 -3.85 2.49 -23.34
N SER A 938 -2.74 1.79 -23.61
CA SER A 938 -1.56 2.39 -24.26
C SER A 938 -1.37 1.81 -25.66
N PRO A 939 -1.22 2.64 -26.72
CA PRO A 939 -0.96 2.15 -28.09
C PRO A 939 0.26 1.22 -28.18
N VAL A 940 1.30 1.49 -27.38
CA VAL A 940 2.53 0.68 -27.32
C VAL A 940 2.26 -0.74 -26.85
N THR A 941 1.28 -0.93 -25.97
CA THR A 941 0.95 -2.22 -25.36
C THR A 941 0.01 -3.09 -26.20
N LEU A 942 -0.48 -2.59 -27.35
CA LEU A 942 -1.45 -3.33 -28.16
C LEU A 942 -0.81 -4.51 -28.90
N GLY A 943 -1.52 -5.63 -28.96
CA GLY A 943 -1.25 -6.74 -29.88
C GLY A 943 -1.67 -6.40 -31.31
N ASN A 944 -1.42 -7.30 -32.25
CA ASN A 944 -1.52 -7.03 -33.69
C ASN A 944 -2.72 -7.77 -34.28
N LEU A 945 -3.55 -7.06 -35.06
CA LEU A 945 -4.65 -7.63 -35.82
C LEU A 945 -4.38 -7.45 -37.31
N HIS A 946 -4.24 -8.56 -38.03
CA HIS A 946 -4.17 -8.54 -39.47
C HIS A 946 -5.56 -8.71 -40.08
N LEU A 947 -5.97 -7.73 -40.90
CA LEU A 947 -7.18 -7.76 -41.71
C LEU A 947 -6.77 -7.92 -43.20
N PRO A 948 -6.92 -9.13 -43.78
CA PRO A 948 -6.57 -9.39 -45.17
C PRO A 948 -7.31 -8.51 -46.19
N SER A 949 -6.66 -8.25 -47.32
CA SER A 949 -7.02 -7.23 -48.33
C SER A 949 -8.41 -7.34 -48.95
N ASN A 950 -9.11 -8.47 -48.82
CA ASN A 950 -10.46 -8.66 -49.36
C ASN A 950 -11.57 -7.96 -48.53
N ALA A 951 -11.19 -7.21 -47.50
CA ALA A 951 -12.08 -6.59 -46.51
C ALA A 951 -12.10 -5.05 -46.52
N ARG A 952 -11.45 -4.39 -47.49
CA ARG A 952 -11.46 -2.92 -47.55
C ARG A 952 -12.73 -2.45 -48.26
N PRO A 953 -13.51 -1.51 -47.68
CA PRO A 953 -14.70 -0.95 -48.33
C PRO A 953 -14.35 -0.20 -49.63
#